data_AF-A0A255S8W2-F1
#
_entry.id   AF-A0A255S8W2-F1
#
_cell.length_a   1.000
_cell.length_b   1.000
_cell.length_c   1.000
_cell.angle_alpha   90.00
_cell.angle_beta   90.00
_cell.angle_gamma   90.00
#
_symmetry.space_group_name_H-M   'P 1'
#
loop_
_entity.id
_entity.type
_entity.pdbx_description
1 polymer ?
#
loop_
_entity_poly.entity_id
_entity_poly.type
_entity_poly.pdbx_seq_one_letter_code
_entity_poly.pdbx_strand_id
1 'polypeptide(L)'
;MVYHFYFESAERAYNLKLTDDSSKKLPIKVLLASQSTGVELLHIKRENLKLVSYQNKKEDKKVYIESFAPKDNRLDIYLTDKKMDAELPEDSLFRFVEDGKYLDIWSQAQGYEDTEAYTIAFHYRNNITGEIYINCIPGDKTYSMVLDFGSEASQMLVMRNGDNNDESELFNEFVSHFYGIDPDSIGERTYDQQDDKDKKLFRSIYFLPKQKVELPSYNSAIIIRPGSGDPLFNFITKRNNTEDKGQRLPNIKISYLSGETPDEIEPEILHQAIVMRFVHEAIMEVKDKRERRKQSGKCAIRMFFLVPNVMGQVQLSNFIRAIQEHTDSHEFRDLLPDSMKDVVLDIRSFSESDASFLYWSKFGGFAVEAGNYLMIDVGKGTTDFSIIKVEDGSDAVSIYRSGFVGAGNALNYAMFENYITSMSGSLDSKDIIKKVLTEAEDADLYRLERILEDYKQDEDAVVNVEKKSLRIEKVMKAGKIIDMIEERGHIDDQRGIIRSMIYQIIEKIIVNVKETNFNKVVLGGRAFKYQPFRDETIDVLEKLYHLKDKIIFMDQPKRGCLRGPLLDMKINKQSDIIGIPIKVDVTKKENEEKKLKDMFMAILKEKNKSRDIVLNNHEEETLFDKAKAYWHNLWDWEISESTHQKGNTNRKSQTVNLDADRDDIVEMMCGEKEVGRCDSNIRFYISDDEYVPENNMKLDKRDYSIFFDGIDFYVRDEKSSMKLKTTAESLKKGLLYESLFPYPYRILPESYDIPDIKLY
;
A
#
# COMPACT_ATOMS: atom_id res chain seq x y z
N MET A 1 -16.80 -24.85 -17.12
CA MET A 1 -17.54 -23.57 -17.03
C MET A 1 -17.19 -22.92 -15.69
N VAL A 2 -17.07 -21.58 -15.63
CA VAL A 2 -16.68 -20.88 -14.39
C VAL A 2 -17.69 -19.78 -14.07
N TYR A 3 -18.21 -19.82 -12.85
CA TYR A 3 -19.08 -18.79 -12.29
C TYR A 3 -18.49 -18.24 -10.99
N HIS A 4 -18.95 -17.05 -10.64
CA HIS A 4 -18.60 -16.34 -9.42
C HIS A 4 -19.87 -16.09 -8.60
N PHE A 5 -19.79 -16.33 -7.30
CA PHE A 5 -20.90 -16.22 -6.36
C PHE A 5 -20.50 -15.35 -5.18
N TYR A 6 -21.24 -14.26 -4.99
CA TYR A 6 -21.03 -13.36 -3.87
C TYR A 6 -21.72 -13.87 -2.59
N PHE A 7 -21.04 -13.72 -1.45
CA PHE A 7 -21.62 -13.94 -0.12
C PHE A 7 -20.90 -13.08 0.92
N GLU A 8 -21.50 -12.92 2.10
CA GLU A 8 -20.84 -12.32 3.26
C GLU A 8 -20.63 -13.35 4.38
N SER A 9 -19.54 -13.21 5.14
CA SER A 9 -19.25 -14.00 6.35
C SER A 9 -18.39 -13.18 7.30
N ALA A 10 -18.73 -13.14 8.59
CA ALA A 10 -18.15 -12.20 9.56
C ALA A 10 -18.11 -10.75 9.02
N GLU A 11 -19.23 -10.32 8.42
CA GLU A 11 -19.41 -8.97 7.90
C GLU A 11 -18.41 -8.58 6.77
N ARG A 12 -17.69 -9.57 6.22
CA ARG A 12 -16.77 -9.43 5.09
C ARG A 12 -17.41 -9.97 3.82
N ALA A 13 -17.24 -9.23 2.73
CA ALA A 13 -17.67 -9.64 1.40
C ALA A 13 -16.64 -10.55 0.70
N TYR A 14 -17.13 -11.60 0.06
CA TYR A 14 -16.32 -12.60 -0.64
C TYR A 14 -16.89 -12.93 -2.02
N ASN A 15 -16.03 -13.42 -2.92
CA ASN A 15 -16.42 -13.94 -4.23
C ASN A 15 -15.95 -15.40 -4.40
N LEU A 16 -16.87 -16.35 -4.26
CA LEU A 16 -16.62 -17.77 -4.44
C LEU A 16 -16.61 -18.15 -5.91
N LYS A 17 -15.52 -18.76 -6.35
CA LYS A 17 -15.43 -19.36 -7.69
C LYS A 17 -16.06 -20.75 -7.72
N LEU A 18 -17.06 -20.95 -8.58
CA LEU A 18 -17.69 -22.23 -8.85
C LEU A 18 -17.23 -22.76 -10.22
N THR A 19 -16.74 -23.99 -10.26
CA THR A 19 -16.19 -24.59 -11.49
C THR A 19 -16.44 -26.10 -11.54
N ASP A 20 -16.53 -26.64 -12.75
CA ASP A 20 -16.53 -28.09 -13.03
C ASP A 20 -15.11 -28.69 -13.11
N ASP A 21 -14.11 -27.83 -13.29
CA ASP A 21 -12.69 -28.20 -13.30
C ASP A 21 -12.12 -28.22 -11.88
N SER A 22 -11.87 -29.43 -11.35
CA SER A 22 -11.32 -29.62 -10.00
C SER A 22 -9.94 -28.99 -9.81
N SER A 23 -9.13 -28.86 -10.86
CA SER A 23 -7.80 -28.24 -10.78
C SER A 23 -7.87 -26.72 -10.60
N LYS A 24 -9.04 -26.12 -10.85
CA LYS A 24 -9.27 -24.67 -10.75
C LYS A 24 -10.06 -24.26 -9.52
N LYS A 25 -10.39 -25.21 -8.65
CA LYS A 25 -11.08 -24.96 -7.37
C LYS A 25 -10.09 -24.37 -6.39
N LEU A 26 -10.32 -23.13 -6.02
CA LEU A 26 -9.60 -22.46 -4.95
C LEU A 26 -10.60 -22.24 -3.81
N PRO A 27 -10.49 -22.99 -2.71
CA PRO A 27 -11.41 -22.86 -1.61
C PRO A 27 -11.18 -21.54 -0.87
N ILE A 28 -12.25 -20.89 -0.43
CA ILE A 28 -12.14 -19.70 0.43
C ILE A 28 -11.97 -20.15 1.88
N LYS A 29 -10.96 -19.63 2.56
CA LYS A 29 -10.77 -19.85 3.99
C LYS A 29 -11.30 -18.66 4.77
N VAL A 30 -12.17 -18.92 5.74
CA VAL A 30 -12.72 -17.92 6.65
C VAL A 30 -12.31 -18.27 8.07
N LEU A 31 -11.83 -17.27 8.80
CA LEU A 31 -11.52 -17.38 10.22
C LEU A 31 -12.52 -16.56 11.04
N LEU A 32 -13.28 -17.26 11.88
CA LEU A 32 -14.25 -16.68 12.80
C LEU A 32 -13.74 -16.82 14.24
N ALA A 33 -13.75 -15.70 14.97
CA ALA A 33 -13.49 -15.73 16.40
C ALA A 33 -14.80 -16.07 17.13
N SER A 34 -14.87 -17.24 17.76
CA SER A 34 -16.08 -17.67 18.47
C SER A 34 -16.35 -16.78 19.68
N GLN A 35 -17.58 -16.31 19.80
CA GLN A 35 -18.11 -15.59 20.97
C GLN A 35 -19.14 -16.47 21.70
N SER A 36 -19.54 -16.08 22.91
CA SER A 36 -20.29 -16.89 23.89
C SER A 36 -21.64 -17.47 23.44
N THR A 37 -22.15 -17.10 22.27
CA THR A 37 -23.38 -17.60 21.65
C THR A 37 -23.11 -17.83 20.17
N GLY A 38 -23.63 -18.92 19.59
CA GLY A 38 -23.33 -19.45 18.26
C GLY A 38 -22.85 -18.47 17.17
N VAL A 39 -22.01 -18.95 16.27
CA VAL A 39 -21.29 -18.11 15.30
C VAL A 39 -22.03 -18.03 13.97
N GLU A 40 -22.25 -16.83 13.44
CA GLU A 40 -22.76 -16.64 12.07
C GLU A 40 -21.70 -17.11 11.06
N LEU A 41 -22.00 -18.19 10.35
CA LEU A 41 -21.13 -18.80 9.35
C LEU A 41 -21.26 -18.09 8.01
N LEU A 42 -22.49 -17.76 7.59
CA LEU A 42 -22.78 -17.09 6.32
C LEU A 42 -23.96 -16.14 6.46
N HIS A 43 -23.86 -15.00 5.78
CA HIS A 43 -24.91 -14.02 5.56
C HIS A 43 -25.14 -13.88 4.04
N ILE A 44 -26.34 -14.20 3.58
CA ILE A 44 -26.68 -14.20 2.15
C ILE A 44 -27.90 -13.31 1.91
N LYS A 45 -27.70 -12.25 1.12
CA LYS A 45 -28.79 -11.42 0.62
C LYS A 45 -29.49 -12.14 -0.55
N ARG A 46 -30.75 -12.52 -0.39
CA ARG A 46 -31.49 -13.34 -1.37
C ARG A 46 -31.63 -12.67 -2.73
N GLU A 47 -31.71 -11.34 -2.78
CA GLU A 47 -31.76 -10.60 -4.05
C GLU A 47 -30.43 -10.63 -4.83
N ASN A 48 -29.31 -10.89 -4.14
CA ASN A 48 -27.97 -11.00 -4.71
C ASN A 48 -27.60 -12.44 -5.12
N LEU A 49 -28.54 -13.40 -5.03
CA LEU A 49 -28.33 -14.79 -5.46
C LEU A 49 -28.19 -14.86 -6.99
N LYS A 50 -26.97 -14.64 -7.45
CA LYS A 50 -26.60 -14.60 -8.85
C LYS A 50 -25.26 -15.29 -9.06
N LEU A 51 -25.18 -16.13 -10.07
CA LEU A 51 -23.95 -16.68 -10.60
C LEU A 51 -23.48 -15.79 -11.75
N VAL A 52 -22.36 -15.12 -11.55
CA VAL A 52 -21.77 -14.22 -12.54
C VAL A 52 -20.85 -15.03 -13.45
N SER A 53 -21.13 -15.05 -14.76
CA SER A 53 -20.29 -15.76 -15.73
C SER A 53 -19.02 -14.97 -16.00
N TYR A 54 -17.90 -15.68 -15.96
CA TYR A 54 -16.61 -15.12 -16.35
C TYR A 54 -16.58 -14.66 -17.83
N GLN A 55 -17.43 -15.23 -18.70
CA GLN A 55 -17.37 -15.00 -20.14
C GLN A 55 -18.09 -13.74 -20.62
N ASN A 56 -19.31 -13.46 -20.13
CA ASN A 56 -20.14 -12.32 -20.52
C ASN A 56 -21.39 -12.18 -19.64
N LYS A 57 -22.06 -11.01 -19.67
CA LYS A 57 -23.24 -10.70 -18.85
C LYS A 57 -24.47 -11.56 -19.19
N LYS A 58 -24.67 -11.98 -20.44
CA LYS A 58 -25.82 -12.81 -20.85
C LYS A 58 -25.83 -14.20 -20.25
N GLU A 59 -24.65 -14.70 -19.91
CA GLU A 59 -24.51 -16.00 -19.27
C GLU A 59 -24.75 -15.96 -17.77
N ASP A 60 -24.84 -14.76 -17.16
CA ASP A 60 -25.21 -14.62 -15.76
C ASP A 60 -26.52 -15.37 -15.48
N LYS A 61 -26.58 -16.02 -14.32
CA LYS A 61 -27.74 -16.78 -13.88
C LYS A 61 -28.22 -16.22 -12.56
N LYS A 62 -29.45 -15.70 -12.56
CA LYS A 62 -30.19 -15.59 -11.31
C LYS A 62 -30.45 -17.01 -10.81
N VAL A 63 -30.08 -17.28 -9.56
CA VAL A 63 -30.23 -18.60 -8.96
C VAL A 63 -31.06 -18.50 -7.69
N TYR A 64 -31.57 -19.65 -7.26
CA TYR A 64 -32.32 -19.84 -6.03
C TYR A 64 -31.71 -21.04 -5.31
N ILE A 65 -31.85 -21.07 -4.00
CA ILE A 65 -31.47 -22.24 -3.22
C ILE A 65 -32.58 -23.29 -3.43
N GLU A 66 -32.20 -24.47 -3.89
CA GLU A 66 -33.08 -25.62 -4.12
C GLU A 66 -33.26 -26.42 -2.83
N SER A 67 -32.15 -26.73 -2.17
CA SER A 67 -32.13 -27.56 -0.97
C SER A 67 -30.82 -27.40 -0.20
N PHE A 68 -30.85 -27.87 1.04
CA PHE A 68 -29.72 -27.98 1.94
C PHE A 68 -29.52 -29.44 2.32
N ALA A 69 -28.27 -29.90 2.35
CA ALA A 69 -27.91 -31.21 2.87
C ALA A 69 -26.81 -31.06 3.92
N PRO A 70 -27.19 -30.85 5.20
CA PRO A 70 -26.23 -30.89 6.29
C PRO A 70 -25.76 -32.33 6.53
N LYS A 71 -24.46 -32.48 6.79
CA LYS A 71 -23.83 -33.76 7.13
C LYS A 71 -22.57 -33.51 7.95
N ASP A 72 -22.58 -33.93 9.22
CA ASP A 72 -21.48 -33.66 10.15
C ASP A 72 -21.14 -32.15 10.13
N ASN A 73 -19.86 -31.78 10.07
CA ASN A 73 -19.43 -30.38 9.93
C ASN A 73 -19.45 -29.86 8.48
N ARG A 74 -20.23 -30.48 7.60
CA ARG A 74 -20.39 -30.06 6.19
C ARG A 74 -21.82 -29.64 5.91
N LEU A 75 -21.98 -28.55 5.16
CA LEU A 75 -23.26 -28.11 4.62
C LEU A 75 -23.15 -28.01 3.09
N ASP A 76 -23.87 -28.86 2.38
CA ASP A 76 -24.02 -28.74 0.93
C ASP A 76 -25.28 -27.90 0.60
N ILE A 77 -25.09 -26.84 -0.18
CA ILE A 77 -26.14 -25.92 -0.63
C ILE A 77 -26.33 -26.10 -2.14
N TYR A 78 -27.51 -26.53 -2.57
CA TYR A 78 -27.82 -26.76 -3.97
C TYR A 78 -28.51 -25.54 -4.57
N LEU A 79 -28.01 -25.07 -5.71
CA LEU A 79 -28.48 -23.90 -6.44
C LEU A 79 -29.17 -24.34 -7.74
N THR A 80 -30.27 -23.66 -8.07
CA THR A 80 -31.09 -23.91 -9.26
C THR A 80 -31.47 -22.61 -9.98
N ASP A 81 -31.74 -22.69 -11.28
CA ASP A 81 -32.25 -21.55 -12.08
C ASP A 81 -33.79 -21.42 -11.99
N LYS A 82 -34.46 -22.37 -11.34
CA LYS A 82 -35.90 -22.35 -11.12
C LYS A 82 -36.21 -21.63 -9.82
N LYS A 83 -37.15 -20.68 -9.87
CA LYS A 83 -37.65 -20.04 -8.65
C LYS A 83 -38.28 -21.11 -7.74
N MET A 84 -37.67 -21.33 -6.59
CA MET A 84 -38.09 -22.27 -5.57
C MET A 84 -37.82 -21.66 -4.20
N ASP A 85 -38.66 -22.02 -3.23
CA ASP A 85 -38.44 -21.70 -1.83
C ASP A 85 -37.95 -22.98 -1.17
N ALA A 86 -36.64 -23.08 -0.92
CA ALA A 86 -36.07 -24.22 -0.21
C ALA A 86 -36.66 -24.30 1.20
N GLU A 87 -37.06 -25.51 1.61
CA GLU A 87 -37.37 -25.78 3.01
C GLU A 87 -36.08 -25.68 3.83
N LEU A 88 -36.11 -24.88 4.89
CA LEU A 88 -34.99 -24.77 5.83
C LEU A 88 -34.97 -26.04 6.68
N PRO A 89 -33.88 -26.83 6.67
CA PRO A 89 -33.83 -28.05 7.45
C PRO A 89 -33.76 -27.72 8.94
N GLU A 90 -34.41 -28.54 9.76
CA GLU A 90 -34.09 -28.63 11.17
C GLU A 90 -32.81 -29.46 11.31
N ASP A 91 -31.74 -28.85 11.82
CA ASP A 91 -30.45 -29.50 11.99
C ASP A 91 -29.88 -29.19 13.40
N SER A 92 -29.13 -30.13 13.94
CA SER A 92 -28.54 -30.00 15.28
C SER A 92 -27.26 -29.18 15.33
N LEU A 93 -26.60 -28.98 14.19
CA LEU A 93 -25.32 -28.27 14.05
C LEU A 93 -25.50 -26.91 13.37
N PHE A 94 -26.46 -26.79 12.45
CA PHE A 94 -26.74 -25.55 11.73
C PHE A 94 -28.09 -24.96 12.11
N ARG A 95 -28.13 -23.65 12.34
CA ARG A 95 -29.38 -22.89 12.50
C ARG A 95 -29.54 -21.96 11.32
N PHE A 96 -30.71 -22.03 10.69
CA PHE A 96 -31.08 -21.17 9.58
C PHE A 96 -32.03 -20.09 10.08
N VAL A 97 -31.73 -18.83 9.78
CA VAL A 97 -32.58 -17.68 10.10
C VAL A 97 -32.88 -16.95 8.81
N GLU A 98 -34.17 -16.72 8.55
CA GLU A 98 -34.61 -16.00 7.36
C GLU A 98 -35.56 -14.86 7.75
N ASP A 99 -35.32 -13.67 7.20
CA ASP A 99 -36.14 -12.48 7.42
C ASP A 99 -36.76 -11.93 6.11
N GLY A 100 -36.89 -12.80 5.11
CA GLY A 100 -37.43 -12.52 3.77
C GLY A 100 -36.43 -11.86 2.82
N LYS A 101 -35.50 -11.04 3.31
CA LYS A 101 -34.43 -10.44 2.48
C LYS A 101 -33.11 -11.18 2.61
N TYR A 102 -32.84 -11.70 3.80
CA TYR A 102 -31.58 -12.34 4.15
C TYR A 102 -31.81 -13.78 4.57
N LEU A 103 -30.77 -14.59 4.36
CA LEU A 103 -30.61 -15.92 4.92
C LEU A 103 -29.29 -15.95 5.69
N ASP A 104 -29.40 -16.16 6.99
CA ASP A 104 -28.26 -16.33 7.88
C ASP A 104 -28.12 -17.78 8.29
N ILE A 105 -26.90 -18.28 8.23
CA ILE A 105 -26.56 -19.65 8.62
C ILE A 105 -25.63 -19.56 9.81
N TRP A 106 -26.06 -20.11 10.94
CA TRP A 106 -25.36 -20.06 12.23
C TRP A 106 -24.92 -21.46 12.65
N SER A 107 -23.78 -21.55 13.34
CA SER A 107 -23.42 -22.76 14.09
C SER A 107 -24.22 -22.85 15.40
N GLN A 108 -24.71 -24.04 15.72
CA GLN A 108 -25.37 -24.39 16.98
C GLN A 108 -24.42 -25.01 18.02
N ALA A 109 -23.11 -24.96 17.77
CA ALA A 109 -22.10 -25.53 18.64
C ALA A 109 -22.25 -25.15 20.11
N GLN A 110 -22.06 -26.14 20.98
CA GLN A 110 -22.13 -25.99 22.44
C GLN A 110 -20.74 -25.83 23.03
N GLY A 111 -20.23 -24.60 23.11
CA GLY A 111 -19.06 -24.32 23.95
C GLY A 111 -18.13 -23.24 23.41
N TYR A 112 -17.67 -22.38 24.33
CA TYR A 112 -16.69 -21.32 24.05
C TYR A 112 -15.25 -21.87 23.94
N GLU A 113 -14.98 -23.09 24.40
CA GLU A 113 -13.62 -23.62 24.55
C GLU A 113 -13.13 -24.44 23.34
N ASP A 114 -14.05 -24.91 22.50
CA ASP A 114 -13.76 -25.83 21.41
C ASP A 114 -13.48 -25.12 20.10
N THR A 115 -12.52 -25.68 19.36
CA THR A 115 -12.18 -25.24 18.00
C THR A 115 -12.94 -26.08 17.00
N GLU A 116 -13.67 -25.42 16.09
CA GLU A 116 -14.51 -26.10 15.11
C GLU A 116 -14.10 -25.71 13.69
N ALA A 117 -14.38 -26.60 12.75
CA ALA A 117 -14.14 -26.37 11.34
C ALA A 117 -15.33 -26.87 10.54
N TYR A 118 -15.89 -26.00 9.71
CA TYR A 118 -17.01 -26.28 8.83
C TYR A 118 -16.58 -26.21 7.37
N THR A 119 -17.20 -27.04 6.53
CA THR A 119 -17.11 -26.92 5.07
C THR A 119 -18.47 -26.59 4.52
N ILE A 120 -18.59 -25.48 3.80
CA ILE A 120 -19.82 -25.13 3.10
C ILE A 120 -19.55 -25.21 1.60
N ALA A 121 -20.32 -26.04 0.91
CA ALA A 121 -20.14 -26.29 -0.51
C ALA A 121 -21.37 -25.89 -1.30
N PHE A 122 -21.16 -25.09 -2.35
CA PHE A 122 -22.20 -24.68 -3.27
C PHE A 122 -22.17 -25.56 -4.51
N HIS A 123 -23.33 -26.07 -4.90
CA HIS A 123 -23.50 -26.94 -6.07
C HIS A 123 -24.47 -26.30 -7.05
N TYR A 124 -24.07 -26.19 -8.31
CA TYR A 124 -24.94 -25.77 -9.41
C TYR A 124 -24.93 -26.84 -10.50
N ARG A 125 -26.11 -27.30 -10.92
CA ARG A 125 -26.29 -28.35 -11.95
C ARG A 125 -25.48 -29.64 -11.68
N ASN A 126 -25.26 -29.97 -10.40
CA ASN A 126 -24.55 -31.15 -9.89
C ASN A 126 -23.06 -31.31 -10.24
N ASN A 127 -22.49 -30.50 -11.13
CA ASN A 127 -21.07 -30.61 -11.52
C ASN A 127 -20.27 -29.32 -11.33
N ILE A 128 -20.91 -28.16 -11.22
CA ILE A 128 -20.25 -26.87 -10.98
C ILE A 128 -20.27 -26.62 -9.47
N THR A 129 -19.10 -26.55 -8.86
CA THR A 129 -18.99 -26.54 -7.40
C THR A 129 -17.92 -25.58 -6.90
N GLY A 130 -18.13 -25.04 -5.69
CA GLY A 130 -17.17 -24.20 -4.97
C GLY A 130 -17.29 -24.47 -3.47
N GLU A 131 -16.19 -24.35 -2.73
CA GLU A 131 -16.14 -24.68 -1.30
C GLU A 131 -15.58 -23.53 -0.46
N ILE A 132 -16.12 -23.40 0.74
CA ILE A 132 -15.68 -22.48 1.79
C ILE A 132 -15.29 -23.33 3.00
N TYR A 133 -14.10 -23.10 3.54
CA TYR A 133 -13.63 -23.69 4.79
C TYR A 133 -13.66 -22.64 5.89
N ILE A 134 -14.51 -22.85 6.89
CA ILE A 134 -14.71 -21.91 8.00
C ILE A 134 -14.08 -22.51 9.24
N ASN A 135 -13.05 -21.86 9.78
CA ASN A 135 -12.46 -22.22 11.07
C ASN A 135 -13.05 -21.29 12.14
N CYS A 136 -13.76 -21.87 13.11
CA CYS A 136 -14.25 -21.18 14.29
C CYS A 136 -13.30 -21.46 15.45
N ILE A 137 -12.56 -20.45 15.88
CA ILE A 137 -11.55 -20.56 16.93
C ILE A 137 -11.95 -19.66 18.09
N PRO A 138 -11.88 -20.10 19.35
CA PRO A 138 -12.18 -19.25 20.49
C PRO A 138 -11.43 -17.92 20.42
N GLY A 139 -12.09 -16.82 20.78
CA GLY A 139 -11.48 -15.48 20.71
C GLY A 139 -10.16 -15.41 21.48
N ASP A 140 -10.10 -16.07 22.63
CA ASP A 140 -8.92 -16.16 23.48
C ASP A 140 -7.80 -17.08 22.91
N LYS A 141 -8.07 -17.83 21.83
CA LYS A 141 -7.08 -18.60 21.04
C LYS A 141 -6.79 -17.95 19.67
N THR A 142 -7.26 -16.73 19.47
CA THR A 142 -7.07 -15.96 18.24
C THR A 142 -6.12 -14.79 18.48
N TYR A 143 -5.13 -14.67 17.59
CA TYR A 143 -4.15 -13.59 17.57
C TYR A 143 -4.34 -12.78 16.30
N SER A 144 -4.04 -11.49 16.38
CA SER A 144 -3.92 -10.59 15.24
C SER A 144 -2.47 -10.16 15.12
N MET A 145 -1.94 -10.22 13.92
CA MET A 145 -0.63 -9.71 13.55
C MET A 145 -0.85 -8.60 12.53
N VAL A 146 -0.20 -7.45 12.73
CA VAL A 146 -0.17 -6.37 11.75
C VAL A 146 1.29 -6.10 11.40
N LEU A 147 1.59 -6.11 10.11
CA LEU A 147 2.93 -5.92 9.59
C LEU A 147 2.96 -4.71 8.65
N ASP A 148 3.64 -3.65 9.07
CA ASP A 148 4.17 -2.62 8.18
C ASP A 148 5.48 -3.16 7.61
N PHE A 149 5.45 -3.65 6.37
CA PHE A 149 6.64 -4.11 5.66
C PHE A 149 6.85 -3.30 4.38
N GLY A 150 8.12 -3.18 3.99
CA GLY A 150 8.50 -2.49 2.75
C GLY A 150 8.78 -1.00 2.91
N SER A 151 8.49 -0.39 4.07
CA SER A 151 9.09 0.90 4.45
C SER A 151 10.56 0.73 4.88
N GLU A 152 11.31 1.83 5.04
CA GLU A 152 12.71 1.77 5.52
C GLU A 152 12.87 1.16 6.92
N ALA A 153 11.79 1.10 7.69
CA ALA A 153 11.78 0.45 8.98
C ALA A 153 10.44 -0.28 9.18
N SER A 154 10.47 -1.60 8.98
CA SER A 154 9.37 -2.49 9.29
C SER A 154 9.03 -2.50 10.77
N GLN A 155 7.77 -2.76 11.06
CA GLN A 155 7.27 -3.00 12.40
C GLN A 155 6.21 -4.09 12.38
N MET A 156 6.16 -4.83 13.47
CA MET A 156 5.18 -5.87 13.68
C MET A 156 4.49 -5.64 15.02
N LEU A 157 3.17 -5.81 15.02
CA LEU A 157 2.36 -5.86 16.22
C LEU A 157 1.71 -7.23 16.24
N VAL A 158 1.98 -8.04 17.28
CA VAL A 158 1.25 -9.28 17.53
C VAL A 158 0.43 -9.15 18.80
N MET A 159 -0.88 -9.19 18.67
CA MET A 159 -1.82 -8.97 19.75
C MET A 159 -2.78 -10.15 19.86
N ARG A 160 -3.08 -10.60 21.08
CA ARG A 160 -4.19 -11.54 21.29
C ARG A 160 -5.50 -10.77 21.24
N ASN A 161 -6.55 -11.38 20.69
CA ASN A 161 -7.87 -10.75 20.73
C ASN A 161 -8.29 -10.44 22.19
N GLY A 162 -8.63 -9.19 22.47
CA GLY A 162 -9.02 -8.72 23.81
C GLY A 162 -7.88 -8.36 24.77
N ASP A 163 -6.61 -8.57 24.43
CA ASP A 163 -5.48 -8.12 25.26
C ASP A 163 -5.13 -6.64 24.99
N ASN A 164 -4.53 -5.96 25.97
CA ASN A 164 -3.97 -4.62 25.81
C ASN A 164 -2.58 -4.66 25.15
N ASN A 165 -2.21 -3.53 24.54
CA ASN A 165 -1.10 -3.38 23.59
C ASN A 165 0.29 -3.74 24.15
N ASP A 166 1.00 -4.65 23.47
CA ASP A 166 2.48 -4.70 23.47
C ASP A 166 2.95 -4.87 22.03
N GLU A 167 3.63 -3.84 21.51
CA GLU A 167 4.36 -3.87 20.24
C GLU A 167 5.65 -4.67 20.45
N SER A 168 5.92 -5.61 19.55
CA SER A 168 7.02 -6.55 19.60
C SER A 168 8.38 -5.84 19.50
N GLU A 169 9.40 -6.29 20.24
CA GLU A 169 10.78 -5.85 20.04
C GLU A 169 11.38 -6.63 18.85
N LEU A 170 10.84 -6.35 17.66
CA LEU A 170 10.95 -7.20 16.48
C LEU A 170 12.37 -7.67 16.17
N PHE A 171 13.35 -6.76 16.21
CA PHE A 171 14.75 -7.12 15.96
C PHE A 171 15.28 -8.11 17.02
N ASN A 172 15.02 -7.84 18.31
CA ASN A 172 15.48 -8.67 19.43
C ASN A 172 14.84 -10.06 19.39
N GLU A 173 13.56 -10.13 19.05
CA GLU A 173 12.83 -11.39 18.91
C GLU A 173 13.38 -12.22 17.75
N PHE A 174 13.59 -11.62 16.58
CA PHE A 174 14.18 -12.30 15.41
C PHE A 174 15.56 -12.91 15.70
N VAL A 175 16.48 -12.13 16.26
CA VAL A 175 17.85 -12.61 16.53
C VAL A 175 17.87 -13.69 17.61
N SER A 176 16.95 -13.63 18.58
CA SER A 176 16.75 -14.67 19.58
C SER A 176 16.21 -15.96 18.96
N HIS A 177 15.09 -15.89 18.22
CA HIS A 177 14.40 -17.06 17.68
C HIS A 177 15.17 -17.80 16.59
N PHE A 178 15.93 -17.08 15.75
CA PHE A 178 16.51 -17.63 14.53
C PHE A 178 18.03 -17.61 14.46
N TYR A 179 18.69 -16.73 15.23
CA TYR A 179 20.14 -16.62 15.24
C TYR A 179 20.78 -17.10 16.56
N GLY A 180 19.96 -17.42 17.58
CA GLY A 180 20.43 -17.89 18.89
C GLY A 180 21.28 -16.84 19.63
N ILE A 181 21.03 -15.56 19.34
CA ILE A 181 21.75 -14.45 19.94
C ILE A 181 20.92 -13.93 21.10
N ASP A 182 21.53 -13.85 22.28
CA ASP A 182 20.93 -13.18 23.43
C ASP A 182 20.82 -11.67 23.15
N PRO A 183 19.61 -11.09 23.09
CA PRO A 183 19.44 -9.66 22.80
C PRO A 183 20.17 -8.75 23.80
N ASP A 184 20.31 -9.18 25.06
CA ASP A 184 21.01 -8.40 26.10
C ASP A 184 22.53 -8.35 25.86
N SER A 185 23.06 -9.25 25.03
CA SER A 185 24.48 -9.27 24.65
C SER A 185 24.80 -8.37 23.44
N ILE A 186 23.78 -7.83 22.77
CA ILE A 186 23.95 -7.03 21.56
C ILE A 186 24.27 -5.59 21.95
N GLY A 187 25.46 -5.12 21.58
CA GLY A 187 25.83 -3.72 21.72
C GLY A 187 24.98 -2.80 20.82
N GLU A 188 24.96 -1.51 21.13
CA GLU A 188 24.24 -0.53 20.32
C GLU A 188 24.69 -0.55 18.86
N ARG A 189 23.71 -0.67 17.95
CA ARG A 189 23.90 -0.61 16.49
C ARG A 189 24.93 -1.59 15.93
N THR A 190 24.94 -2.81 16.45
CA THR A 190 25.82 -3.89 15.98
C THR A 190 25.41 -4.38 14.58
N TYR A 191 24.12 -4.31 14.27
CA TYR A 191 23.53 -4.83 13.04
C TYR A 191 22.90 -3.70 12.20
N ASP A 192 22.85 -3.88 10.88
CA ASP A 192 22.24 -2.86 9.99
C ASP A 192 20.72 -2.73 10.20
N GLN A 193 20.08 -3.82 10.62
CA GLN A 193 18.63 -3.91 10.87
C GLN A 193 18.22 -3.34 12.24
N GLN A 194 19.17 -3.07 13.13
CA GLN A 194 18.90 -2.53 14.47
C GLN A 194 18.60 -1.02 14.39
N ASP A 195 17.48 -0.59 14.98
CA ASP A 195 17.20 0.83 15.18
C ASP A 195 17.66 1.31 16.56
N ASP A 196 18.32 2.46 16.55
CA ASP A 196 19.01 3.01 17.72
C ASP A 196 18.06 3.82 18.62
N LYS A 197 16.95 4.32 18.07
CA LYS A 197 16.01 5.20 18.76
C LYS A 197 14.78 4.44 19.26
N ASP A 198 14.39 3.34 18.60
CA ASP A 198 13.21 2.55 18.96
C ASP A 198 13.41 1.05 18.68
N LYS A 199 13.53 0.25 19.75
CA LYS A 199 13.76 -1.20 19.70
C LYS A 199 12.64 -2.00 19.02
N LYS A 200 11.48 -1.39 18.80
CA LYS A 200 10.34 -2.00 18.09
C LYS A 200 10.48 -1.91 16.58
N LEU A 201 11.40 -1.08 16.09
CA LEU A 201 11.67 -0.91 14.67
C LEU A 201 12.71 -1.93 14.19
N PHE A 202 12.41 -2.54 13.05
CA PHE A 202 13.36 -3.34 12.28
C PHE A 202 13.71 -2.56 11.01
N ARG A 203 14.97 -2.17 10.80
CA ARG A 203 15.36 -1.48 9.56
C ARG A 203 15.39 -2.47 8.40
N SER A 204 14.63 -2.19 7.34
CA SER A 204 14.41 -3.09 6.21
C SER A 204 15.52 -2.97 5.17
N ILE A 205 16.73 -3.24 5.62
CA ILE A 205 17.96 -3.16 4.82
C ILE A 205 18.42 -4.59 4.58
N TYR A 206 18.49 -5.01 3.31
CA TYR A 206 18.86 -6.35 2.92
C TYR A 206 20.00 -6.31 1.89
N PHE A 207 20.80 -7.38 1.84
CA PHE A 207 21.94 -7.46 0.92
C PHE A 207 21.94 -8.80 0.20
N LEU A 208 22.33 -8.81 -1.07
CA LEU A 208 22.65 -10.05 -1.77
C LEU A 208 23.88 -10.73 -1.14
N PRO A 209 23.94 -12.07 -1.06
CA PRO A 209 25.15 -12.77 -0.62
C PRO A 209 26.27 -12.64 -1.67
N LYS A 210 27.53 -12.46 -1.26
CA LYS A 210 28.66 -12.41 -2.22
C LYS A 210 28.97 -13.77 -2.85
N GLN A 211 28.87 -14.84 -2.06
CA GLN A 211 29.06 -16.21 -2.53
C GLN A 211 27.69 -16.81 -2.84
N LYS A 212 27.46 -17.08 -4.12
CA LYS A 212 26.19 -17.62 -4.60
C LYS A 212 26.08 -19.09 -4.23
N VAL A 213 24.99 -19.46 -3.57
CA VAL A 213 24.55 -20.85 -3.41
C VAL A 213 23.55 -21.13 -4.54
N GLU A 214 23.62 -22.30 -5.15
CA GLU A 214 22.58 -22.69 -6.13
C GLU A 214 21.20 -22.62 -5.47
N LEU A 215 20.26 -21.91 -6.11
CA LEU A 215 18.91 -21.79 -5.60
C LEU A 215 18.21 -23.17 -5.66
N PRO A 216 17.72 -23.71 -4.53
CA PRO A 216 17.19 -25.09 -4.47
C PRO A 216 15.84 -25.31 -5.18
N SER A 217 15.37 -24.36 -6.01
CA SER A 217 14.05 -24.16 -6.65
C SER A 217 13.27 -22.97 -6.06
N TYR A 218 12.39 -22.38 -6.88
CA TYR A 218 11.58 -21.18 -6.53
C TYR A 218 10.87 -21.31 -5.17
N ASN A 219 10.03 -22.35 -5.01
CA ASN A 219 9.25 -22.53 -3.78
C ASN A 219 10.15 -22.76 -2.57
N SER A 220 11.22 -23.55 -2.74
CA SER A 220 12.14 -23.86 -1.65
C SER A 220 12.96 -22.65 -1.19
N ALA A 221 13.17 -21.64 -2.04
CA ALA A 221 13.91 -20.43 -1.67
C ALA A 221 13.03 -19.45 -0.87
N ILE A 222 11.72 -19.45 -1.13
CA ILE A 222 10.75 -18.64 -0.39
C ILE A 222 10.45 -19.24 0.98
N ILE A 223 10.29 -20.56 1.03
CA ILE A 223 9.89 -21.33 2.22
C ILE A 223 11.15 -21.86 2.92
N ILE A 224 11.92 -20.94 3.50
CA ILE A 224 13.04 -21.29 4.38
C ILE A 224 12.87 -20.66 5.75
N ARG A 225 13.35 -21.40 6.76
CA ARG A 225 13.48 -20.83 8.09
C ARG A 225 14.51 -19.68 8.06
N PRO A 226 14.22 -18.51 8.65
CA PRO A 226 15.19 -17.44 8.76
C PRO A 226 16.49 -17.92 9.41
N GLY A 227 17.64 -17.42 8.94
CA GLY A 227 18.95 -17.79 9.48
C GLY A 227 20.11 -17.20 8.67
N SER A 228 21.34 -17.50 9.09
CA SER A 228 22.56 -17.01 8.44
C SER A 228 22.91 -17.73 7.13
N GLY A 229 22.19 -18.81 6.79
CA GLY A 229 22.40 -19.60 5.56
C GLY A 229 21.35 -19.34 4.48
N ASP A 230 20.66 -18.20 4.52
CA ASP A 230 19.65 -17.82 3.53
C ASP A 230 20.30 -17.65 2.14
N PRO A 231 19.92 -18.45 1.12
CA PRO A 231 20.55 -18.41 -0.19
C PRO A 231 20.07 -17.24 -1.06
N LEU A 232 18.97 -16.54 -0.70
CA LEU A 232 18.42 -15.43 -1.50
C LEU A 232 19.02 -14.09 -1.09
N PHE A 233 19.03 -13.79 0.22
CA PHE A 233 19.53 -12.52 0.74
C PHE A 233 19.95 -12.65 2.21
N ASN A 234 20.87 -11.79 2.61
CA ASN A 234 21.23 -11.63 4.01
C ASN A 234 20.14 -10.80 4.72
N PHE A 235 19.29 -11.48 5.50
CA PHE A 235 18.21 -10.84 6.26
C PHE A 235 18.72 -10.05 7.47
N ILE A 236 19.75 -10.56 8.16
CA ILE A 236 20.45 -9.89 9.27
C ILE A 236 21.93 -9.79 8.93
N THR A 237 22.50 -8.58 9.04
CA THR A 237 23.91 -8.32 8.71
C THR A 237 24.60 -7.51 9.80
N LYS A 238 25.82 -7.93 10.17
CA LYS A 238 26.68 -7.13 11.06
C LYS A 238 27.19 -5.91 10.31
N ARG A 239 27.11 -4.74 10.94
CA ARG A 239 27.43 -3.47 10.29
C ARG A 239 28.85 -3.40 9.76
N ASN A 240 29.82 -3.83 10.56
CA ASN A 240 31.26 -3.74 10.24
C ASN A 240 31.77 -4.91 9.38
N ASN A 241 30.92 -5.89 9.05
CA ASN A 241 31.32 -7.01 8.22
C ASN A 241 31.01 -6.72 6.75
N THR A 242 31.96 -6.12 6.04
CA THR A 242 31.85 -5.84 4.60
C THR A 242 32.22 -7.05 3.74
N GLU A 243 32.82 -8.10 4.32
CA GLU A 243 33.27 -9.28 3.58
C GLU A 243 32.10 -10.10 3.05
N ASP A 244 30.99 -10.16 3.79
CA ASP A 244 29.81 -10.97 3.45
C ASP A 244 28.68 -10.18 2.72
N LYS A 245 28.77 -8.85 2.70
CA LYS A 245 27.75 -7.97 2.10
C LYS A 245 27.99 -7.80 0.59
N GLY A 246 27.10 -8.38 -0.23
CA GLY A 246 27.02 -8.05 -1.66
C GLY A 246 26.29 -6.73 -1.89
N GLN A 247 25.55 -6.65 -3.00
CA GLN A 247 24.76 -5.47 -3.35
C GLN A 247 23.60 -5.25 -2.37
N ARG A 248 23.40 -4.01 -1.92
CA ARG A 248 22.22 -3.61 -1.16
C ARG A 248 20.97 -3.70 -2.04
N LEU A 249 19.93 -4.31 -1.49
CA LEU A 249 18.63 -4.42 -2.13
C LEU A 249 17.82 -3.12 -1.88
N PRO A 250 17.14 -2.57 -2.90
CA PRO A 250 16.13 -1.54 -2.69
C PRO A 250 15.03 -2.08 -1.77
N ASN A 251 14.41 -1.19 -0.99
CA ASN A 251 13.25 -1.60 -0.21
C ASN A 251 12.08 -1.91 -1.16
N ILE A 252 11.16 -2.77 -0.71
CA ILE A 252 10.06 -3.32 -1.52
C ILE A 252 9.23 -2.23 -2.20
N LYS A 253 8.91 -1.16 -1.47
CA LYS A 253 8.11 -0.05 -2.00
C LYS A 253 8.81 0.66 -3.14
N ILE A 254 10.12 0.88 -2.99
CA ILE A 254 10.96 1.47 -4.04
C ILE A 254 11.07 0.53 -5.23
N SER A 255 11.28 -0.78 -5.02
CA SER A 255 11.39 -1.76 -6.11
C SER A 255 10.12 -1.81 -6.98
N TYR A 256 8.94 -1.82 -6.36
CA TYR A 256 7.67 -1.79 -7.11
C TYR A 256 7.49 -0.49 -7.93
N LEU A 257 8.00 0.63 -7.43
CA LEU A 257 7.85 1.94 -8.05
C LEU A 257 8.93 2.26 -9.09
N SER A 258 10.16 1.79 -8.89
CA SER A 258 11.25 2.00 -9.82
C SER A 258 11.16 1.06 -11.02
N GLY A 259 10.59 -0.15 -10.82
CA GLY A 259 10.62 -1.25 -11.78
C GLY A 259 11.99 -1.93 -11.87
N GLU A 260 12.94 -1.55 -11.01
CA GLU A 260 14.30 -2.08 -11.00
C GLU A 260 14.34 -3.41 -10.27
N THR A 261 14.95 -4.40 -10.91
CA THR A 261 15.19 -5.71 -10.34
C THR A 261 16.65 -5.80 -9.89
N PRO A 262 16.95 -6.30 -8.68
CA PRO A 262 18.30 -6.77 -8.38
C PRO A 262 18.73 -7.75 -9.48
N ASP A 263 19.98 -7.66 -9.94
CA ASP A 263 20.50 -8.61 -10.91
C ASP A 263 20.16 -10.05 -10.45
N GLU A 264 19.44 -10.80 -11.29
CA GLU A 264 19.18 -12.24 -11.19
C GLU A 264 18.04 -12.74 -10.27
N ILE A 265 17.32 -11.88 -9.52
CA ILE A 265 16.15 -12.31 -8.72
C ILE A 265 14.91 -11.49 -9.07
N GLU A 266 13.82 -12.16 -9.45
CA GLU A 266 12.52 -11.51 -9.67
C GLU A 266 12.04 -10.84 -8.37
N PRO A 267 11.66 -9.54 -8.37
CA PRO A 267 11.24 -8.81 -7.18
C PRO A 267 10.10 -9.51 -6.42
N GLU A 268 9.17 -10.14 -7.13
CA GLU A 268 8.06 -10.89 -6.55
C GLU A 268 8.57 -12.01 -5.64
N ILE A 269 9.60 -12.74 -6.06
CA ILE A 269 10.24 -13.80 -5.25
C ILE A 269 10.84 -13.21 -4.00
N LEU A 270 11.65 -12.15 -4.18
CA LEU A 270 12.35 -11.50 -3.09
C LEU A 270 11.36 -10.98 -2.04
N HIS A 271 10.28 -10.33 -2.47
CA HIS A 271 9.27 -9.76 -1.58
C HIS A 271 8.48 -10.84 -0.85
N GLN A 272 8.08 -11.91 -1.56
CA GLN A 272 7.41 -13.05 -0.93
C GLN A 272 8.33 -13.69 0.12
N ALA A 273 9.59 -13.90 -0.25
CA ALA A 273 10.61 -14.44 0.64
C ALA A 273 10.76 -13.59 1.91
N ILE A 274 10.94 -12.26 1.79
CA ILE A 274 11.04 -11.34 2.94
C ILE A 274 9.82 -11.45 3.85
N VAL A 275 8.60 -11.39 3.29
CA VAL A 275 7.37 -11.50 4.09
C VAL A 275 7.27 -12.84 4.78
N MET A 276 7.66 -13.94 4.13
CA MET A 276 7.67 -15.25 4.77
C MET A 276 8.59 -15.32 6.00
N ARG A 277 9.70 -14.55 6.05
CA ARG A 277 10.53 -14.46 7.28
C ARG A 277 9.76 -13.76 8.41
N PHE A 278 9.01 -12.70 8.12
CA PHE A 278 8.13 -12.05 9.11
C PHE A 278 6.95 -12.93 9.55
N VAL A 279 6.40 -13.73 8.64
CA VAL A 279 5.38 -14.75 8.98
C VAL A 279 5.95 -15.78 9.96
N HIS A 280 7.16 -16.27 9.73
CA HIS A 280 7.84 -17.18 10.66
C HIS A 280 8.01 -16.53 12.04
N GLU A 281 8.46 -15.29 12.11
CA GLU A 281 8.60 -14.57 13.38
C GLU A 281 7.27 -14.40 14.12
N ALA A 282 6.21 -13.98 13.43
CA ALA A 282 4.88 -13.85 14.03
C ALA A 282 4.39 -15.17 14.65
N ILE A 283 4.64 -16.31 14.00
CA ILE A 283 4.28 -17.63 14.52
C ILE A 283 5.09 -17.97 15.78
N MET A 284 6.39 -17.64 15.79
CA MET A 284 7.25 -17.84 16.96
C MET A 284 6.84 -16.96 18.13
N GLU A 285 6.51 -15.70 17.88
CA GLU A 285 6.03 -14.78 18.93
C GLU A 285 4.70 -15.28 19.54
N VAL A 286 3.78 -15.76 18.70
CA VAL A 286 2.53 -16.38 19.17
C VAL A 286 2.81 -17.64 19.98
N LYS A 287 3.72 -18.52 19.53
CA LYS A 287 4.13 -19.70 20.29
C LYS A 287 4.61 -19.31 21.69
N ASP A 288 5.51 -18.36 21.79
CA ASP A 288 6.06 -17.90 23.08
C ASP A 288 4.99 -17.29 23.98
N LYS A 289 4.08 -16.48 23.41
CA LYS A 289 2.93 -15.92 24.15
C LYS A 289 1.98 -17.00 24.66
N ARG A 290 1.81 -18.10 23.92
CA ARG A 290 1.01 -19.27 24.32
C ARG A 290 1.70 -20.10 25.41
N GLU A 291 3.00 -20.34 25.28
CA GLU A 291 3.79 -21.09 26.27
C GLU A 291 3.79 -20.38 27.63
N ARG A 292 4.00 -19.07 27.66
CA ARG A 292 3.93 -18.26 28.89
C ARG A 292 2.55 -18.35 29.58
N ARG A 293 1.48 -18.52 28.79
CA ARG A 293 0.10 -18.66 29.26
C ARG A 293 -0.32 -20.11 29.51
N LYS A 294 0.54 -21.10 29.24
CA LYS A 294 0.24 -22.53 29.31
C LYS A 294 -0.97 -22.92 28.45
N GLN A 295 -1.10 -22.29 27.28
CA GLN A 295 -2.22 -22.48 26.37
C GLN A 295 -1.91 -23.56 25.33
N SER A 296 -2.74 -24.61 25.28
CA SER A 296 -2.62 -25.73 24.35
C SER A 296 -3.70 -25.73 23.26
N GLY A 297 -3.62 -26.67 22.32
CA GLY A 297 -4.61 -26.88 21.26
C GLY A 297 -4.40 -26.02 20.01
N LYS A 298 -5.40 -26.03 19.13
CA LYS A 298 -5.38 -25.25 17.88
C LYS A 298 -5.54 -23.76 18.18
N CYS A 299 -4.84 -22.92 17.43
CA CYS A 299 -4.94 -21.46 17.52
C CYS A 299 -5.00 -20.85 16.11
N ALA A 300 -5.33 -19.57 16.04
CA ALA A 300 -5.35 -18.84 14.79
C ALA A 300 -4.58 -17.53 14.88
N ILE A 301 -4.02 -17.13 13.74
CA ILE A 301 -3.37 -15.84 13.56
C ILE A 301 -4.01 -15.17 12.33
N ARG A 302 -4.65 -14.02 12.56
CA ARG A 302 -5.11 -13.11 11.51
C ARG A 302 -3.97 -12.15 11.18
N MET A 303 -3.42 -12.23 9.98
CA MET A 303 -2.28 -11.45 9.53
C MET A 303 -2.75 -10.32 8.61
N PHE A 304 -2.50 -9.08 9.00
CA PHE A 304 -2.76 -7.88 8.20
C PHE A 304 -1.43 -7.36 7.66
N PHE A 305 -1.23 -7.55 6.37
CA PHE A 305 -0.12 -6.98 5.62
C PHE A 305 -0.48 -5.57 5.19
N LEU A 306 0.16 -4.57 5.78
CA LEU A 306 0.01 -3.20 5.32
C LEU A 306 0.74 -3.03 4.00
N VAL A 307 0.05 -2.48 3.02
CA VAL A 307 0.57 -2.34 1.66
C VAL A 307 0.51 -0.89 1.19
N PRO A 308 1.50 -0.45 0.39
CA PRO A 308 1.51 0.90 -0.15
C PRO A 308 0.39 1.07 -1.18
N ASN A 309 -0.13 2.29 -1.32
CA ASN A 309 -1.26 2.57 -2.20
C ASN A 309 -0.92 2.46 -3.69
N VAL A 310 0.37 2.40 -4.00
CA VAL A 310 0.93 2.28 -5.35
C VAL A 310 0.89 0.84 -5.88
N MET A 311 0.61 -0.15 -5.04
CA MET A 311 0.49 -1.54 -5.49
C MET A 311 -0.87 -1.74 -6.14
N GLY A 312 -0.88 -2.15 -7.41
CA GLY A 312 -2.13 -2.40 -8.15
C GLY A 312 -2.90 -3.62 -7.61
N GLN A 313 -4.22 -3.65 -7.83
CA GLN A 313 -5.12 -4.71 -7.32
C GLN A 313 -4.64 -6.13 -7.68
N VAL A 314 -4.22 -6.34 -8.93
CA VAL A 314 -3.75 -7.66 -9.41
C VAL A 314 -2.47 -8.10 -8.71
N GLN A 315 -1.49 -7.20 -8.62
CA GLN A 315 -0.21 -7.47 -7.99
C GLN A 315 -0.44 -7.87 -6.54
N LEU A 316 -1.27 -7.10 -5.83
CA LEU A 316 -1.60 -7.38 -4.44
C LEU A 316 -2.33 -8.71 -4.25
N SER A 317 -3.38 -8.95 -5.05
CA SER A 317 -4.18 -10.18 -4.93
C SER A 317 -3.32 -11.42 -5.23
N ASN A 318 -2.44 -11.35 -6.22
CA ASN A 318 -1.49 -12.42 -6.51
C ASN A 318 -0.44 -12.58 -5.40
N PHE A 319 0.06 -11.49 -4.83
CA PHE A 319 1.00 -11.52 -3.72
C PHE A 319 0.39 -12.21 -2.50
N ILE A 320 -0.78 -11.78 -2.04
CA ILE A 320 -1.50 -12.38 -0.91
C ILE A 320 -1.83 -13.84 -1.16
N ARG A 321 -2.29 -14.18 -2.37
CA ARG A 321 -2.55 -15.59 -2.75
C ARG A 321 -1.28 -16.43 -2.67
N ALA A 322 -0.15 -15.93 -3.17
CA ALA A 322 1.12 -16.65 -3.11
C ALA A 322 1.56 -16.90 -1.67
N ILE A 323 1.49 -15.88 -0.79
CA ILE A 323 1.81 -16.08 0.64
C ILE A 323 0.87 -17.13 1.26
N GLN A 324 -0.43 -17.07 0.98
CA GLN A 324 -1.40 -18.05 1.47
C GLN A 324 -1.03 -19.47 0.99
N GLU A 325 -0.77 -19.67 -0.30
CA GLU A 325 -0.34 -20.94 -0.88
C GLU A 325 0.95 -21.47 -0.21
N HIS A 326 1.96 -20.61 -0.02
CA HIS A 326 3.20 -20.99 0.67
C HIS A 326 2.94 -21.43 2.11
N THR A 327 2.12 -20.69 2.86
CA THR A 327 1.81 -21.02 4.27
C THR A 327 0.90 -22.25 4.45
N ASP A 328 0.21 -22.66 3.39
CA ASP A 328 -0.62 -23.85 3.37
C ASP A 328 0.13 -25.11 2.91
N SER A 329 1.33 -24.95 2.34
CA SER A 329 2.18 -26.05 1.89
C SER A 329 2.64 -26.94 3.05
N HIS A 330 2.85 -28.24 2.78
CA HIS A 330 3.40 -29.16 3.77
C HIS A 330 4.83 -28.78 4.17
N GLU A 331 5.61 -28.29 3.20
CA GLU A 331 6.98 -27.84 3.38
C GLU A 331 7.07 -26.73 4.43
N PHE A 332 6.18 -25.73 4.37
CA PHE A 332 6.16 -24.67 5.39
C PHE A 332 5.73 -25.22 6.75
N ARG A 333 4.72 -26.08 6.79
CA ARG A 333 4.19 -26.66 8.04
C ARG A 333 5.22 -27.51 8.77
N ASP A 334 6.06 -28.22 8.02
CA ASP A 334 7.14 -29.06 8.57
C ASP A 334 8.27 -28.24 9.20
N LEU A 335 8.44 -26.97 8.79
CA LEU A 335 9.39 -26.03 9.41
C LEU A 335 8.90 -25.47 10.75
N LEU A 336 7.61 -25.60 11.06
CA LEU A 336 7.03 -25.06 12.29
C LEU A 336 7.26 -26.00 13.48
N PRO A 337 7.39 -25.45 14.71
CA PRO A 337 7.36 -26.25 15.93
C PRO A 337 6.07 -27.08 16.01
N ASP A 338 6.13 -28.27 16.61
CA ASP A 338 4.98 -29.19 16.71
C ASP A 338 3.72 -28.53 17.31
N SER A 339 3.91 -27.62 18.27
CA SER A 339 2.85 -26.86 18.94
C SER A 339 2.12 -25.84 18.03
N MET A 340 2.69 -25.55 16.86
CA MET A 340 2.20 -24.58 15.88
C MET A 340 1.87 -25.19 14.51
N LYS A 341 2.06 -26.50 14.29
CA LYS A 341 1.79 -27.13 12.99
C LYS A 341 0.34 -26.95 12.52
N ASP A 342 -0.61 -27.02 13.45
CA ASP A 342 -2.04 -26.89 13.17
C ASP A 342 -2.58 -25.44 13.24
N VAL A 343 -1.70 -24.43 13.25
CA VAL A 343 -2.11 -23.01 13.31
C VAL A 343 -2.97 -22.63 12.10
N VAL A 344 -4.10 -21.96 12.32
CA VAL A 344 -4.89 -21.39 11.22
C VAL A 344 -4.35 -20.01 10.90
N LEU A 345 -3.98 -19.78 9.64
CA LEU A 345 -3.50 -18.49 9.17
C LEU A 345 -4.58 -17.88 8.27
N ASP A 346 -4.98 -16.65 8.60
CA ASP A 346 -5.91 -15.82 7.83
C ASP A 346 -5.15 -14.61 7.34
N ILE A 347 -4.72 -14.65 6.08
CA ILE A 347 -3.86 -13.63 5.50
C ILE A 347 -4.69 -12.59 4.77
N ARG A 348 -4.43 -11.32 5.10
CA ARG A 348 -5.16 -10.16 4.59
C ARG A 348 -4.18 -9.06 4.20
N SER A 349 -4.62 -8.20 3.28
CA SER A 349 -3.96 -6.93 3.01
C SER A 349 -4.77 -5.77 3.60
N PHE A 350 -4.10 -4.65 3.88
CA PHE A 350 -4.74 -3.42 4.33
C PHE A 350 -3.94 -2.22 3.83
N SER A 351 -4.58 -1.14 3.41
CA SER A 351 -3.86 0.06 2.98
C SER A 351 -3.27 0.80 4.19
N GLU A 352 -2.04 1.29 4.05
CA GLU A 352 -1.38 2.08 5.11
C GLU A 352 -2.08 3.39 5.44
N SER A 353 -2.55 4.11 4.42
CA SER A 353 -3.30 5.36 4.60
C SER A 353 -4.63 5.11 5.30
N ASP A 354 -5.30 4.01 4.96
CA ASP A 354 -6.59 3.65 5.55
C ASP A 354 -6.43 3.16 6.98
N ALA A 355 -5.38 2.37 7.26
CA ALA A 355 -5.01 1.99 8.61
C ALA A 355 -4.75 3.22 9.47
N SER A 356 -3.97 4.17 8.95
CA SER A 356 -3.72 5.44 9.62
C SER A 356 -5.04 6.16 9.90
N PHE A 357 -5.90 6.35 8.89
CA PHE A 357 -7.18 7.00 9.07
C PHE A 357 -8.01 6.36 10.19
N LEU A 358 -8.15 5.03 10.21
CA LEU A 358 -8.93 4.34 11.24
C LEU A 358 -8.41 4.62 12.65
N TYR A 359 -7.09 4.61 12.84
CA TYR A 359 -6.52 4.94 14.14
C TYR A 359 -6.87 6.37 14.56
N TRP A 360 -6.69 7.32 13.65
CA TRP A 360 -6.91 8.74 13.94
C TRP A 360 -8.38 9.11 14.06
N SER A 361 -9.27 8.35 13.41
CA SER A 361 -10.72 8.48 13.56
C SER A 361 -11.15 8.25 15.01
N LYS A 362 -10.45 7.36 15.74
CA LYS A 362 -10.73 7.03 17.14
C LYS A 362 -9.88 7.80 18.15
N PHE A 363 -8.61 8.03 17.84
CA PHE A 363 -7.64 8.59 18.80
C PHE A 363 -7.13 9.99 18.45
N GLY A 364 -7.50 10.53 17.29
CA GLY A 364 -7.00 11.81 16.78
C GLY A 364 -7.63 13.06 17.36
N GLY A 365 -8.47 12.92 18.39
CA GLY A 365 -9.08 14.06 19.07
C GLY A 365 -10.11 14.82 18.25
N PHE A 366 -10.62 14.23 17.16
CA PHE A 366 -11.73 14.78 16.39
C PHE A 366 -12.91 13.82 16.29
N ALA A 367 -14.12 14.39 16.29
CA ALA A 367 -15.32 13.63 15.97
C ALA A 367 -15.34 13.34 14.47
N VAL A 368 -15.50 12.05 14.14
CA VAL A 368 -15.65 11.58 12.77
C VAL A 368 -17.11 11.71 12.40
N GLU A 369 -17.39 12.56 11.42
CA GLU A 369 -18.71 12.79 10.85
C GLU A 369 -18.79 12.20 9.45
N ALA A 370 -20.01 11.92 8.97
CA ALA A 370 -20.24 11.49 7.60
C ALA A 370 -19.69 12.54 6.60
N GLY A 371 -18.98 12.07 5.57
CA GLY A 371 -18.36 12.92 4.57
C GLY A 371 -17.00 12.43 4.08
N ASN A 372 -16.30 13.29 3.35
CA ASN A 372 -15.05 12.95 2.66
C ASN A 372 -13.83 13.41 3.45
N TYR A 373 -12.88 12.50 3.63
CA TYR A 373 -11.62 12.72 4.32
C TYR A 373 -10.47 12.47 3.36
N LEU A 374 -9.50 13.37 3.33
CA LEU A 374 -8.26 13.16 2.60
C LEU A 374 -7.15 12.81 3.60
N MET A 375 -6.60 11.62 3.45
CA MET A 375 -5.39 11.18 4.15
C MET A 375 -4.19 11.40 3.24
N ILE A 376 -3.15 12.09 3.71
CA ILE A 376 -1.86 12.22 3.03
C ILE A 376 -0.78 11.74 3.99
N ASP A 377 -0.18 10.58 3.71
CA ASP A 377 0.96 10.03 4.44
C ASP A 377 2.24 10.20 3.61
N VAL A 378 3.14 11.07 4.07
CA VAL A 378 4.42 11.35 3.42
C VAL A 378 5.55 10.70 4.22
N GLY A 379 5.86 9.47 3.85
CA GLY A 379 7.02 8.73 4.33
C GLY A 379 8.33 9.19 3.69
N LYS A 380 9.41 8.48 4.03
CA LYS A 380 10.71 8.70 3.38
C LYS A 380 10.78 8.11 1.98
N GLY A 381 10.33 6.84 1.86
CA GLY A 381 10.37 6.07 0.62
C GLY A 381 9.11 6.12 -0.23
N THR A 382 7.96 6.49 0.33
CA THR A 382 6.68 6.67 -0.39
C THR A 382 5.88 7.84 0.14
N THR A 383 5.08 8.40 -0.75
CA THR A 383 3.95 9.27 -0.43
C THR A 383 2.69 8.51 -0.79
N ASP A 384 1.80 8.30 0.16
CA ASP A 384 0.55 7.56 0.01
C ASP A 384 -0.61 8.48 0.37
N PHE A 385 -1.67 8.50 -0.43
CA PHE A 385 -2.87 9.28 -0.12
C PHE A 385 -4.13 8.49 -0.42
N SER A 386 -5.16 8.71 0.38
CA SER A 386 -6.48 8.14 0.17
C SER A 386 -7.59 9.14 0.43
N ILE A 387 -8.68 9.01 -0.33
CA ILE A 387 -9.93 9.69 -0.05
C ILE A 387 -10.87 8.64 0.53
N ILE A 388 -11.29 8.88 1.76
CA ILE A 388 -12.14 7.99 2.53
C ILE A 388 -13.47 8.70 2.76
N LYS A 389 -14.53 8.11 2.25
CA LYS A 389 -15.90 8.55 2.50
C LYS A 389 -16.42 7.79 3.71
N VAL A 390 -16.66 8.51 4.79
CA VAL A 390 -17.34 8.00 5.97
C VAL A 390 -18.83 8.08 5.70
N GLU A 391 -19.51 6.94 5.76
CA GLU A 391 -20.97 6.88 5.61
C GLU A 391 -21.64 7.12 6.96
N ASP A 392 -21.15 6.41 7.98
CA ASP A 392 -21.55 6.56 9.38
C ASP A 392 -20.38 6.27 10.33
N GLY A 393 -20.62 6.28 11.65
CA GLY A 393 -19.58 6.08 12.66
C GLY A 393 -18.95 4.67 12.67
N SER A 394 -19.47 3.71 11.90
CA SER A 394 -19.02 2.31 11.86
C SER A 394 -18.51 1.87 10.48
N ASP A 395 -18.90 2.55 9.41
CA ASP A 395 -18.59 2.16 8.04
C ASP A 395 -17.98 3.31 7.22
N ALA A 396 -16.94 2.98 6.46
CA ALA A 396 -16.32 3.86 5.48
C ALA A 396 -15.95 3.12 4.18
N VAL A 397 -15.78 3.92 3.13
CA VAL A 397 -15.39 3.46 1.81
C VAL A 397 -14.18 4.26 1.36
N SER A 398 -13.09 3.57 1.04
CA SER A 398 -11.94 4.18 0.39
C SER A 398 -12.22 4.31 -1.10
N ILE A 399 -12.75 5.47 -1.49
CA ILE A 399 -13.19 5.75 -2.86
C ILE A 399 -12.05 6.02 -3.82
N TYR A 400 -10.88 6.42 -3.29
CA TYR A 400 -9.68 6.67 -4.09
C TYR A 400 -8.45 6.46 -3.23
N ARG A 401 -7.41 5.87 -3.83
CA ARG A 401 -6.06 5.77 -3.26
C ARG A 401 -5.08 6.18 -4.34
N SER A 402 -3.88 6.58 -4.00
CA SER A 402 -2.75 6.66 -4.93
C SER A 402 -1.48 6.97 -4.12
N GLY A 403 -0.35 6.97 -4.79
CA GLY A 403 0.92 7.33 -4.20
C GLY A 403 2.01 7.58 -5.23
N PHE A 404 3.17 8.02 -4.76
CA PHE A 404 4.38 8.13 -5.56
C PHE A 404 5.63 7.97 -4.70
N VAL A 405 6.79 7.84 -5.34
CA VAL A 405 8.06 7.56 -4.63
C VAL A 405 8.51 8.74 -3.79
N GLY A 406 8.92 8.41 -2.57
CA GLY A 406 9.86 9.08 -1.68
C GLY A 406 9.98 10.60 -1.65
N ALA A 407 8.90 11.32 -1.35
CA ALA A 407 9.00 12.76 -1.06
C ALA A 407 10.01 13.09 0.07
N GLY A 408 10.10 12.27 1.12
CA GLY A 408 11.11 12.47 2.17
C GLY A 408 12.55 12.32 1.66
N ASN A 409 12.81 11.34 0.79
CA ASN A 409 14.12 11.16 0.16
C ASN A 409 14.41 12.24 -0.89
N ALA A 410 13.40 12.68 -1.64
CA ALA A 410 13.53 13.81 -2.54
C ALA A 410 13.89 15.10 -1.79
N LEU A 411 13.32 15.32 -0.60
CA LEU A 411 13.74 16.42 0.29
C LEU A 411 15.18 16.25 0.78
N ASN A 412 15.63 15.03 1.11
CA ASN A 412 17.04 14.78 1.47
C ASN A 412 17.96 15.09 0.30
N TYR A 413 17.60 14.66 -0.90
CA TYR A 413 18.34 14.96 -2.12
C TYR A 413 18.45 16.47 -2.34
N ALA A 414 17.36 17.22 -2.21
CA ALA A 414 17.38 18.68 -2.37
C ALA A 414 18.27 19.38 -1.31
N MET A 415 18.28 18.88 -0.07
CA MET A 415 19.21 19.37 0.95
C MET A 415 20.66 19.06 0.57
N PHE A 416 20.95 17.83 0.15
CA PHE A 416 22.27 17.43 -0.32
C PHE A 416 22.74 18.29 -1.50
N GLU A 417 21.88 18.52 -2.49
CA GLU A 417 22.17 19.39 -3.62
C GLU A 417 22.45 20.83 -3.18
N ASN A 418 21.69 21.37 -2.22
CA ASN A 418 21.94 22.69 -1.64
C ASN A 418 23.32 22.75 -0.97
N TYR A 419 23.72 21.71 -0.24
CA TYR A 419 25.07 21.61 0.34
C TYR A 419 26.15 21.64 -0.71
N ILE A 420 26.09 20.74 -1.70
CA ILE A 420 27.09 20.66 -2.76
C ILE A 420 27.17 21.98 -3.52
N THR A 421 26.04 22.57 -3.86
CA THR A 421 25.95 23.83 -4.59
C THR A 421 26.48 25.03 -3.80
N SER A 422 26.37 25.01 -2.47
CA SER A 422 26.96 26.03 -1.60
C SER A 422 28.49 25.88 -1.45
N MET A 423 29.04 24.69 -1.70
CA MET A 423 30.45 24.35 -1.48
C MET A 423 31.26 24.15 -2.78
N SER A 424 30.60 23.98 -3.93
CA SER A 424 31.23 23.64 -5.22
C SER A 424 32.04 24.79 -5.81
N GLY A 425 31.67 26.04 -5.50
CA GLY A 425 32.33 27.22 -6.06
C GLY A 425 32.16 27.29 -7.58
N SER A 426 33.24 27.07 -8.34
CA SER A 426 33.23 27.05 -9.81
C SER A 426 33.14 25.63 -10.39
N LEU A 427 33.14 24.59 -9.54
CA LEU A 427 32.97 23.22 -9.98
C LEU A 427 31.50 22.95 -10.31
N ASP A 428 31.26 22.03 -11.24
CA ASP A 428 29.90 21.57 -11.51
C ASP A 428 29.39 20.72 -10.34
N SER A 429 28.34 21.19 -9.68
CA SER A 429 27.69 20.48 -8.58
C SER A 429 27.19 19.10 -9.01
N LYS A 430 26.77 18.92 -10.27
CA LYS A 430 26.26 17.64 -10.79
C LYS A 430 27.35 16.58 -10.82
N ASP A 431 28.53 16.94 -11.29
CA ASP A 431 29.68 16.02 -11.31
C ASP A 431 30.05 15.58 -9.90
N ILE A 432 29.98 16.49 -8.93
CA ILE A 432 30.25 16.19 -7.52
C ILE A 432 29.18 15.26 -6.93
N ILE A 433 27.89 15.54 -7.18
CA ILE A 433 26.78 14.67 -6.76
C ILE A 433 26.94 13.28 -7.35
N LYS A 434 27.16 13.17 -8.66
CA LYS A 434 27.39 11.89 -9.36
C LYS A 434 28.57 11.16 -8.76
N LYS A 435 29.66 11.87 -8.48
CA LYS A 435 30.85 11.31 -7.83
C LYS A 435 30.52 10.72 -6.46
N VAL A 436 29.83 11.46 -5.60
CA VAL A 436 29.44 10.98 -4.26
C VAL A 436 28.55 9.75 -4.38
N LEU A 437 27.52 9.79 -5.23
CA LEU A 437 26.57 8.68 -5.38
C LEU A 437 27.17 7.45 -6.10
N THR A 438 28.31 7.58 -6.77
CA THR A 438 28.97 6.47 -7.48
C THR A 438 30.16 5.90 -6.69
N GLU A 439 30.94 6.74 -6.03
CA GLU A 439 32.20 6.37 -5.39
C GLU A 439 32.11 6.17 -3.87
N ALA A 440 31.05 6.66 -3.21
CA ALA A 440 30.89 6.46 -1.76
C ALA A 440 30.52 5.02 -1.44
N GLU A 441 31.02 4.53 -0.30
CA GLU A 441 30.56 3.26 0.27
C GLU A 441 29.11 3.40 0.75
N ASP A 442 28.33 2.33 0.68
CA ASP A 442 26.91 2.32 1.10
C ASP A 442 26.74 2.82 2.57
N ALA A 443 27.72 2.53 3.43
CA ALA A 443 27.73 2.99 4.82
C ALA A 443 27.91 4.51 4.95
N ASP A 444 28.68 5.14 4.06
CA ASP A 444 28.89 6.59 4.03
C ASP A 444 27.64 7.30 3.50
N LEU A 445 27.01 6.76 2.45
CA LEU A 445 25.73 7.29 1.94
C LEU A 445 24.63 7.23 3.00
N TYR A 446 24.60 6.17 3.82
CA TYR A 446 23.67 6.09 4.94
C TYR A 446 24.00 7.07 6.08
N ARG A 447 25.30 7.30 6.34
CA ARG A 447 25.72 8.36 7.28
C ARG A 447 25.27 9.73 6.78
N LEU A 448 25.42 10.02 5.48
CA LEU A 448 24.94 11.25 4.86
C LEU A 448 23.42 11.40 5.02
N GLU A 449 22.64 10.38 4.69
CA GLU A 449 21.18 10.40 4.86
C GLU A 449 20.78 10.75 6.30
N ARG A 450 21.42 10.11 7.29
CA ARG A 450 21.17 10.39 8.72
C ARG A 450 21.49 11.84 9.08
N ILE A 451 22.63 12.38 8.63
CA ILE A 451 23.01 13.78 8.89
C ILE A 451 21.90 14.72 8.38
N LEU A 452 21.42 14.50 7.16
CA LEU A 452 20.37 15.32 6.56
C LEU A 452 19.03 15.18 7.29
N GLU A 453 18.68 13.97 7.73
CA GLU A 453 17.47 13.72 8.52
C GLU A 453 17.51 14.37 9.90
N ASP A 454 18.66 14.37 10.57
CA ASP A 454 18.83 15.07 11.84
C ASP A 454 18.68 16.60 11.63
N TYR A 455 19.21 17.14 10.53
CA TYR A 455 19.04 18.56 10.17
C TYR A 455 17.59 18.96 9.85
N LYS A 456 16.73 18.04 9.39
CA LYS A 456 15.29 18.32 9.19
C LYS A 456 14.52 18.48 10.50
N GLN A 457 15.02 17.93 11.61
CA GLN A 457 14.35 17.90 12.91
C GLN A 457 14.81 19.00 13.86
N ASP A 458 15.91 19.69 13.54
CA ASP A 458 16.51 20.68 14.41
C ASP A 458 15.90 22.07 14.17
N GLU A 459 14.84 22.40 14.92
CA GLU A 459 14.19 23.73 14.88
C GLU A 459 15.07 24.84 15.50
N ASP A 460 16.06 24.50 16.32
CA ASP A 460 16.89 25.43 17.09
C ASP A 460 18.32 25.65 16.51
N ALA A 461 18.78 24.81 15.58
CA ALA A 461 20.10 24.94 14.92
C ALA A 461 20.30 26.23 14.11
N VAL A 462 19.25 27.03 13.91
CA VAL A 462 19.31 28.33 13.24
C VAL A 462 20.09 29.37 14.07
N VAL A 463 20.34 29.10 15.36
CA VAL A 463 20.97 30.07 16.27
C VAL A 463 22.43 29.72 16.53
N ASN A 464 23.35 30.34 15.77
CA ASN A 464 24.80 30.42 15.98
C ASN A 464 25.70 29.23 15.54
N VAL A 465 25.69 28.87 14.25
CA VAL A 465 26.87 28.21 13.65
C VAL A 465 27.69 29.27 12.90
N GLU A 466 28.92 29.53 13.33
CA GLU A 466 29.89 30.28 12.53
C GLU A 466 30.00 29.59 11.16
N LYS A 467 29.60 30.28 10.08
CA LYS A 467 29.64 29.76 8.70
C LYS A 467 31.08 29.47 8.31
N LYS A 468 31.57 28.25 8.57
CA LYS A 468 32.85 27.77 8.04
C LYS A 468 32.77 27.78 6.52
N SER A 469 33.62 28.59 5.87
CA SER A 469 33.75 28.62 4.42
C SER A 469 34.46 27.36 3.92
N LEU A 470 33.73 26.25 3.87
CA LEU A 470 34.19 25.00 3.29
C LEU A 470 34.00 25.02 1.77
N ARG A 471 35.02 24.59 1.01
CA ARG A 471 35.00 24.49 -0.45
C ARG A 471 35.47 23.12 -0.91
N ILE A 472 34.75 22.52 -1.86
CA ILE A 472 35.10 21.22 -2.43
C ILE A 472 36.22 21.41 -3.46
N GLU A 473 37.21 20.52 -3.41
CA GLU A 473 38.29 20.47 -4.38
C GLU A 473 38.07 19.33 -5.39
N LYS A 474 38.49 19.52 -6.64
CA LYS A 474 38.23 18.58 -7.75
C LYS A 474 38.70 17.13 -7.48
N VAL A 475 39.79 16.96 -6.71
CA VAL A 475 40.41 15.66 -6.42
C VAL A 475 39.91 15.01 -5.13
N MET A 476 38.93 15.61 -4.44
CA MET A 476 38.44 15.13 -3.16
C MET A 476 37.64 13.83 -3.29
N LYS A 477 37.88 12.86 -2.39
CA LYS A 477 37.12 11.60 -2.34
C LYS A 477 35.71 11.82 -1.79
N ALA A 478 34.75 10.97 -2.18
CA ALA A 478 33.35 11.06 -1.76
C ALA A 478 33.16 11.13 -0.23
N GLY A 479 33.82 10.24 0.54
CA GLY A 479 33.72 10.25 2.01
C GLY A 479 34.14 11.57 2.66
N LYS A 480 35.17 12.25 2.12
CA LYS A 480 35.59 13.57 2.62
C LYS A 480 34.55 14.67 2.35
N ILE A 481 33.83 14.57 1.24
CA ILE A 481 32.75 15.51 0.92
C ILE A 481 31.62 15.35 1.94
N ILE A 482 31.31 14.12 2.34
CA ILE A 482 30.32 13.82 3.38
C ILE A 482 30.79 14.36 4.75
N ASP A 483 32.07 14.18 5.09
CA ASP A 483 32.66 14.77 6.32
C ASP A 483 32.51 16.29 6.35
N MET A 484 32.68 16.96 5.20
CA MET A 484 32.49 18.42 5.09
C MET A 484 31.03 18.85 5.29
N ILE A 485 30.06 18.05 4.84
CA ILE A 485 28.63 18.33 5.08
C ILE A 485 28.32 18.26 6.59
N GLU A 486 28.87 17.27 7.28
CA GLU A 486 28.76 17.16 8.74
C GLU A 486 29.45 18.34 9.44
N GLU A 487 30.67 18.69 9.04
CA GLU A 487 31.41 19.81 9.62
C GLU A 487 30.71 21.16 9.40
N ARG A 488 30.02 21.33 8.27
CA ARG A 488 29.33 22.58 7.94
C ARG A 488 28.12 22.84 8.83
N GLY A 489 27.50 21.81 9.41
CA GLY A 489 26.23 21.96 10.13
C GLY A 489 25.07 22.36 9.21
N HIS A 490 23.95 22.77 9.79
CA HIS A 490 22.75 23.21 9.07
C HIS A 490 23.02 24.44 8.17
N ILE A 491 22.42 24.49 6.96
CA ILE A 491 22.51 25.63 6.03
C ILE A 491 21.15 26.11 5.55
N ASP A 492 21.06 27.41 5.26
CA ASP A 492 19.85 28.03 4.70
C ASP A 492 19.63 27.63 3.21
N ASP A 493 18.37 27.63 2.77
CA ASP A 493 18.00 27.43 1.35
C ASP A 493 18.15 28.72 0.53
N GLN A 494 19.37 29.25 0.44
CA GLN A 494 19.63 30.56 -0.19
C GLN A 494 19.30 30.60 -1.69
N ARG A 495 19.31 29.44 -2.36
CA ARG A 495 19.04 29.32 -3.81
C ARG A 495 17.64 28.78 -4.11
N GLY A 496 16.81 28.52 -3.09
CA GLY A 496 15.46 28.00 -3.27
C GLY A 496 15.38 26.56 -3.79
N ILE A 497 16.43 25.76 -3.65
CA ILE A 497 16.50 24.37 -4.14
C ILE A 497 15.53 23.50 -3.33
N ILE A 498 15.60 23.59 -2.00
CA ILE A 498 14.73 22.82 -1.09
C ILE A 498 13.28 23.26 -1.30
N ARG A 499 13.05 24.58 -1.43
CA ARG A 499 11.74 25.16 -1.67
C ARG A 499 11.13 24.72 -3.01
N SER A 500 11.93 24.67 -4.07
CA SER A 500 11.50 24.15 -5.37
C SER A 500 11.05 22.69 -5.25
N MET A 501 11.80 21.87 -4.53
CA MET A 501 11.45 20.47 -4.27
C MET A 501 10.13 20.33 -3.50
N ILE A 502 9.93 21.14 -2.45
CA ILE A 502 8.66 21.20 -1.70
C ILE A 502 7.48 21.45 -2.65
N TYR A 503 7.60 22.42 -3.56
CA TYR A 503 6.51 22.74 -4.48
C TYR A 503 6.24 21.63 -5.49
N GLN A 504 7.27 20.94 -5.99
CA GLN A 504 7.09 19.79 -6.89
C GLN A 504 6.35 18.64 -6.19
N ILE A 505 6.69 18.36 -4.92
CA ILE A 505 6.01 17.35 -4.11
C ILE A 505 4.54 17.75 -3.92
N ILE A 506 4.26 19.00 -3.54
CA ILE A 506 2.89 19.51 -3.31
C ILE A 506 2.07 19.50 -4.61
N GLU A 507 2.62 19.95 -5.74
CA GLU A 507 1.95 19.89 -7.04
C GLU A 507 1.54 18.45 -7.36
N LYS A 508 2.45 17.50 -7.14
CA LYS A 508 2.17 16.09 -7.41
C LYS A 508 1.06 15.52 -6.53
N ILE A 509 1.01 15.92 -5.25
CA ILE A 509 -0.12 15.58 -4.37
C ILE A 509 -1.43 16.15 -4.94
N ILE A 510 -1.45 17.45 -5.28
CA ILE A 510 -2.67 18.16 -5.72
C ILE A 510 -3.19 17.63 -7.05
N VAL A 511 -2.32 17.38 -8.02
CA VAL A 511 -2.72 16.89 -9.35
C VAL A 511 -3.39 15.52 -9.26
N ASN A 512 -2.96 14.70 -8.31
CA ASN A 512 -3.54 13.38 -8.10
C ASN A 512 -4.84 13.44 -7.28
N VAL A 513 -4.96 14.37 -6.33
CA VAL A 513 -6.19 14.57 -5.54
C VAL A 513 -7.25 15.32 -6.37
N LYS A 514 -8.11 14.55 -7.06
CA LYS A 514 -9.14 15.05 -7.98
C LYS A 514 -10.42 15.56 -7.30
N GLU A 515 -10.67 15.19 -6.05
CA GLU A 515 -11.81 15.69 -5.26
C GLU A 515 -11.52 17.10 -4.72
N THR A 516 -12.56 17.91 -4.58
CA THR A 516 -12.45 19.29 -4.11
C THR A 516 -13.20 19.58 -2.82
N ASN A 517 -14.10 18.68 -2.39
CA ASN A 517 -14.90 18.85 -1.19
C ASN A 517 -14.48 17.86 -0.10
N PHE A 518 -13.70 18.36 0.88
CA PHE A 518 -13.27 17.59 2.04
C PHE A 518 -13.85 18.16 3.35
N ASN A 519 -14.30 17.26 4.22
CA ASN A 519 -14.63 17.59 5.61
C ASN A 519 -13.36 17.89 6.39
N LYS A 520 -12.34 17.02 6.23
CA LYS A 520 -11.01 17.17 6.86
C LYS A 520 -9.90 16.61 6.00
N VAL A 521 -8.71 17.15 6.20
CA VAL A 521 -7.46 16.60 5.67
C VAL A 521 -6.60 16.16 6.85
N VAL A 522 -6.02 14.99 6.78
CA VAL A 522 -5.13 14.45 7.80
C VAL A 522 -3.76 14.22 7.17
N LEU A 523 -2.75 14.93 7.69
CA LEU A 523 -1.36 14.91 7.24
C LEU A 523 -0.54 14.02 8.18
N GLY A 524 0.04 12.94 7.65
CA GLY A 524 0.85 11.97 8.37
C GLY A 524 2.17 11.69 7.69
N GLY A 525 3.05 10.97 8.39
CA GLY A 525 4.33 10.57 7.86
C GLY A 525 5.50 11.41 8.34
N ARG A 526 6.72 10.87 8.15
CA ARG A 526 7.94 11.46 8.72
C ARG A 526 8.37 12.73 8.00
N ALA A 527 8.05 12.90 6.72
CA ALA A 527 8.48 14.07 5.96
C ALA A 527 7.84 15.37 6.48
N PHE A 528 6.60 15.32 6.98
CA PHE A 528 5.94 16.47 7.60
C PHE A 528 6.52 16.88 8.97
N LYS A 529 7.49 16.13 9.51
CA LYS A 529 8.33 16.64 10.61
C LYS A 529 9.21 17.78 10.16
N TYR A 530 9.54 17.86 8.87
CA TYR A 530 10.22 19.01 8.31
C TYR A 530 9.22 20.16 8.18
N GLN A 531 9.27 21.08 9.15
CA GLN A 531 8.30 22.17 9.29
C GLN A 531 8.08 22.98 7.99
N PRO A 532 9.10 23.38 7.22
CA PRO A 532 8.89 24.14 5.98
C PRO A 532 8.01 23.40 4.97
N PHE A 533 8.16 22.08 4.84
CA PHE A 533 7.33 21.27 3.96
C PHE A 533 5.89 21.16 4.47
N ARG A 534 5.71 20.94 5.78
CA ARG A 534 4.39 20.87 6.43
C ARG A 534 3.62 22.17 6.28
N ASP A 535 4.23 23.29 6.66
CA ASP A 535 3.56 24.58 6.71
C ASP A 535 3.17 25.04 5.28
N GLU A 536 4.02 24.78 4.30
CA GLU A 536 3.72 25.08 2.89
C GLU A 536 2.60 24.17 2.34
N THR A 537 2.60 22.89 2.70
CA THR A 537 1.52 21.97 2.32
C THR A 537 0.19 22.41 2.92
N ILE A 538 0.15 22.76 4.21
CA ILE A 538 -1.06 23.26 4.89
C ILE A 538 -1.59 24.50 4.18
N ASP A 539 -0.75 25.53 3.98
CA ASP A 539 -1.20 26.79 3.38
C ASP A 539 -1.77 26.60 1.95
N VAL A 540 -1.13 25.76 1.13
CA VAL A 540 -1.62 25.49 -0.22
C VAL A 540 -2.95 24.76 -0.18
N LEU A 541 -3.09 23.72 0.65
CA LEU A 541 -4.33 22.95 0.77
C LEU A 541 -5.49 23.79 1.35
N GLU A 542 -5.22 24.64 2.35
CA GLU A 542 -6.22 25.56 2.91
C GLU A 542 -6.76 26.53 1.86
N LYS A 543 -5.88 27.08 1.02
CA LYS A 543 -6.26 28.01 -0.06
C LYS A 543 -6.99 27.31 -1.19
N LEU A 544 -6.51 26.13 -1.61
CA LEU A 544 -7.03 25.41 -2.76
C LEU A 544 -8.41 24.82 -2.49
N TYR A 545 -8.62 24.25 -1.29
CA TYR A 545 -9.83 23.52 -0.93
C TYR A 545 -10.70 24.26 0.10
N HIS A 546 -10.34 25.48 0.49
CA HIS A 546 -11.06 26.30 1.48
C HIS A 546 -11.23 25.60 2.84
N LEU A 547 -10.15 24.99 3.33
CA LEU A 547 -10.14 24.07 4.47
C LEU A 547 -9.66 24.68 5.79
N LYS A 548 -10.03 25.94 6.06
CA LYS A 548 -9.59 26.62 7.29
C LYS A 548 -9.96 25.80 8.54
N ASP A 549 -8.98 25.54 9.41
CA ASP A 549 -9.11 24.77 10.67
C ASP A 549 -9.56 23.29 10.47
N LYS A 550 -9.44 22.75 9.25
CA LYS A 550 -9.83 21.38 8.89
C LYS A 550 -8.66 20.46 8.56
N ILE A 551 -7.43 20.96 8.65
CA ILE A 551 -6.20 20.19 8.41
C ILE A 551 -5.59 19.77 9.75
N ILE A 552 -5.35 18.48 9.92
CA ILE A 552 -4.81 17.89 11.14
C ILE A 552 -3.44 17.30 10.81
N PHE A 553 -2.42 17.60 11.60
CA PHE A 553 -1.09 16.99 11.48
C PHE A 553 -0.88 15.93 12.57
N MET A 554 -0.36 14.77 12.17
CA MET A 554 -0.12 13.60 13.02
C MET A 554 1.35 13.49 13.40
N ASP A 555 1.65 13.62 14.69
CA ASP A 555 3.02 13.57 15.23
C ASP A 555 3.56 12.13 15.43
N GLN A 556 2.67 11.13 15.55
CA GLN A 556 2.98 9.70 15.75
C GLN A 556 2.44 8.78 14.65
N PRO A 557 2.88 8.92 13.39
CA PRO A 557 2.28 8.21 12.25
C PRO A 557 2.35 6.68 12.36
N LYS A 558 3.47 6.14 12.86
CA LYS A 558 3.69 4.69 12.84
C LYS A 558 2.78 3.87 13.77
N ARG A 559 2.37 4.44 14.90
CA ARG A 559 1.39 3.80 15.79
C ARG A 559 0.01 3.72 15.15
N GLY A 560 -0.30 4.68 14.28
CA GLY A 560 -1.55 4.70 13.52
C GLY A 560 -1.65 3.51 12.57
N CYS A 561 -0.64 3.30 11.73
CA CYS A 561 -0.61 2.23 10.75
C CYS A 561 -0.81 0.84 11.36
N LEU A 562 -0.14 0.52 12.47
CA LEU A 562 -0.21 -0.83 13.05
C LEU A 562 -1.53 -1.13 13.77
N ARG A 563 -2.20 -0.12 14.32
CA ARG A 563 -3.37 -0.32 15.18
C ARG A 563 -4.69 -0.10 14.46
N GLY A 564 -4.68 0.70 13.39
CA GLY A 564 -5.85 0.94 12.55
C GLY A 564 -6.63 -0.31 12.14
N PRO A 565 -5.99 -1.35 11.59
CA PRO A 565 -6.67 -2.56 11.12
C PRO A 565 -7.34 -3.38 12.23
N LEU A 566 -7.03 -3.09 13.49
CA LEU A 566 -7.56 -3.78 14.66
C LEU A 566 -8.77 -3.06 15.27
N LEU A 567 -9.21 -1.94 14.69
CA LEU A 567 -10.37 -1.18 15.14
C LEU A 567 -11.66 -1.69 14.50
N ASP A 568 -12.77 -1.43 15.17
CA ASP A 568 -14.10 -1.96 14.80
C ASP A 568 -14.69 -1.32 13.54
N MET A 569 -14.23 -0.11 13.18
CA MET A 569 -14.73 0.60 12.00
C MET A 569 -14.29 -0.12 10.73
N LYS A 570 -15.24 -0.40 9.85
CA LYS A 570 -15.02 -1.17 8.62
C LYS A 570 -14.69 -0.26 7.46
N ILE A 571 -13.71 -0.66 6.66
CA ILE A 571 -13.41 -0.04 5.37
C ILE A 571 -13.67 -1.05 4.27
N ASN A 572 -14.32 -0.61 3.19
CA ASN A 572 -14.57 -1.40 1.98
C ASN A 572 -15.24 -2.76 2.25
N LYS A 573 -16.13 -2.85 3.25
CA LYS A 573 -16.78 -4.11 3.66
C LYS A 573 -15.78 -5.23 3.99
N GLN A 574 -14.57 -4.83 4.42
CA GLN A 574 -13.43 -5.72 4.65
C GLN A 574 -13.11 -6.64 3.45
N SER A 575 -13.56 -6.27 2.24
CA SER A 575 -13.31 -7.03 1.01
C SER A 575 -11.84 -6.92 0.58
N ASP A 576 -11.46 -7.73 -0.41
CA ASP A 576 -10.12 -7.65 -1.02
C ASP A 576 -9.97 -6.48 -2.02
N ILE A 577 -11.01 -5.65 -2.18
CA ILE A 577 -10.97 -4.48 -3.05
C ILE A 577 -10.19 -3.34 -2.38
N ILE A 578 -9.09 -2.94 -3.02
CA ILE A 578 -8.22 -1.86 -2.52
C ILE A 578 -8.48 -0.51 -3.15
N GLY A 579 -9.26 -0.46 -4.22
CA GLY A 579 -9.61 0.79 -4.89
C GLY A 579 -10.82 0.58 -5.77
N ILE A 580 -11.65 1.61 -5.87
CA ILE A 580 -12.85 1.57 -6.71
C ILE A 580 -12.46 2.09 -8.10
N PRO A 581 -12.76 1.37 -9.19
CA PRO A 581 -12.42 1.85 -10.52
C PRO A 581 -13.24 3.09 -10.88
N ILE A 582 -12.54 4.16 -11.24
CA ILE A 582 -13.14 5.44 -11.59
C ILE A 582 -13.15 5.59 -13.11
N LYS A 583 -14.29 5.99 -13.66
CA LYS A 583 -14.45 6.32 -15.08
C LYS A 583 -13.97 7.75 -15.34
N VAL A 584 -13.00 7.92 -16.23
CA VAL A 584 -12.47 9.23 -16.63
C VAL A 584 -12.56 9.41 -18.14
N ASP A 585 -13.06 10.57 -18.56
CA ASP A 585 -13.02 11.03 -19.96
C ASP A 585 -11.71 11.79 -20.19
N VAL A 586 -10.79 11.19 -20.95
CA VAL A 586 -9.44 11.76 -21.13
C VAL A 586 -9.46 13.15 -21.77
N THR A 587 -10.49 13.47 -22.56
CA THR A 587 -10.62 14.82 -23.17
C THR A 587 -10.93 15.91 -22.15
N LYS A 588 -11.41 15.54 -20.97
CA LYS A 588 -11.70 16.45 -19.86
C LYS A 588 -10.59 16.48 -18.82
N LYS A 589 -9.88 15.35 -18.64
CA LYS A 589 -8.78 15.20 -17.68
C LYS A 589 -7.70 16.28 -17.85
N GLU A 590 -7.22 16.49 -19.07
CA GLU A 590 -6.17 17.49 -19.36
C GLU A 590 -6.61 18.91 -18.98
N ASN A 591 -7.89 19.23 -19.11
CA ASN A 591 -8.42 20.55 -18.75
C ASN A 591 -8.52 20.74 -17.23
N GLU A 592 -8.85 19.68 -16.47
CA GLU A 592 -8.94 19.72 -15.02
C GLU A 592 -7.56 19.79 -14.37
N GLU A 593 -6.60 18.98 -14.83
CA GLU A 593 -5.20 19.04 -14.38
C GLU A 593 -4.61 20.42 -14.65
N LYS A 594 -4.82 20.95 -15.86
CA LYS A 594 -4.39 22.31 -16.21
C LYS A 594 -5.01 23.36 -15.29
N LYS A 595 -6.31 23.25 -14.98
CA LYS A 595 -7.00 24.18 -14.08
C LYS A 595 -6.42 24.14 -12.66
N LEU A 596 -6.18 22.96 -12.10
CA LEU A 596 -5.58 22.79 -10.77
C LEU A 596 -4.16 23.37 -10.74
N LYS A 597 -3.36 23.10 -11.78
CA LYS A 597 -2.02 23.69 -11.93
C LYS A 597 -2.07 25.21 -12.03
N ASP A 598 -2.99 25.76 -12.84
CA ASP A 598 -3.16 27.21 -12.97
C ASP A 598 -3.57 27.86 -11.63
N MET A 599 -4.44 27.21 -10.85
CA MET A 599 -4.81 27.66 -9.50
C MET A 599 -3.62 27.60 -8.53
N PHE A 600 -2.87 26.51 -8.54
CA PHE A 600 -1.65 26.36 -7.73
C PHE A 600 -0.61 27.44 -8.08
N MET A 601 -0.37 27.67 -9.37
CA MET A 601 0.54 28.72 -9.84
C MET A 601 0.07 30.13 -9.46
N ALA A 602 -1.25 30.37 -9.41
CA ALA A 602 -1.79 31.62 -8.92
C ALA A 602 -1.52 31.83 -7.42
N ILE A 603 -1.67 30.78 -6.60
CA ILE A 603 -1.34 30.79 -5.16
C ILE A 603 0.14 31.11 -4.96
N LEU A 604 1.03 30.45 -5.71
CA LEU A 604 2.47 30.70 -5.65
C LEU A 604 2.81 32.15 -6.03
N LYS A 605 2.17 32.68 -7.07
CA LYS A 605 2.38 34.07 -7.52
C LYS A 605 1.93 35.09 -6.49
N GLU A 606 0.83 34.86 -5.79
CA GLU A 606 0.34 35.73 -4.71
C GLU A 606 1.29 35.73 -3.51
N LYS A 607 1.84 34.56 -3.15
CA LYS A 607 2.86 34.42 -2.11
C LYS A 607 4.16 35.16 -2.41
N ASN A 608 4.61 35.16 -3.66
CA ASN A 608 5.83 35.86 -4.02
C ASN A 608 5.64 37.39 -3.99
N LYS A 609 4.49 37.89 -4.47
CA LYS A 609 4.16 39.33 -4.39
C LYS A 609 4.08 39.89 -2.97
N SER A 610 3.71 39.07 -1.99
CA SER A 610 3.65 39.47 -0.58
C SER A 610 5.02 39.45 0.11
N ARG A 611 6.01 38.74 -0.46
CA ARG A 611 7.42 38.74 0.01
C ARG A 611 8.29 39.79 -0.68
N ASP A 612 7.94 40.21 -1.89
CA ASP A 612 8.57 41.33 -2.63
C ASP A 612 8.51 42.69 -1.90
N ILE A 613 7.77 42.79 -0.78
CA ILE A 613 7.71 44.00 0.04
C ILE A 613 8.88 44.07 1.05
N VAL A 614 9.69 43.01 1.21
CA VAL A 614 10.78 42.96 2.23
C VAL A 614 12.18 42.72 1.67
N LEU A 615 12.36 42.40 0.39
CA LEU A 615 13.70 42.22 -0.22
C LEU A 615 13.86 43.07 -1.47
N ASN A 616 14.86 43.96 -1.46
CA ASN A 616 15.15 44.89 -2.53
C ASN A 616 15.51 44.18 -3.85
N ASN A 617 14.75 44.54 -4.88
CA ASN A 617 14.94 44.42 -6.32
C ASN A 617 16.40 44.22 -6.81
N HIS A 618 16.67 43.10 -7.51
CA HIS A 618 16.88 43.12 -8.97
C HIS A 618 17.20 41.77 -9.64
N GLU A 619 17.34 40.66 -8.91
CA GLU A 619 17.77 39.38 -9.51
C GLU A 619 16.66 38.30 -9.62
N GLU A 620 15.57 38.39 -8.85
CA GLU A 620 14.55 37.32 -8.80
C GLU A 620 13.49 37.37 -9.93
N GLU A 621 13.15 38.54 -10.47
CA GLU A 621 12.20 38.66 -11.61
C GLU A 621 12.69 37.87 -12.84
N THR A 622 14.00 37.80 -13.05
CA THR A 622 14.61 37.01 -14.12
C THR A 622 14.60 35.51 -13.89
N LEU A 623 14.59 35.03 -12.64
CA LEU A 623 14.56 33.60 -12.31
C LEU A 623 13.15 33.02 -12.44
N PHE A 624 12.13 33.78 -12.04
CA PHE A 624 10.74 33.35 -12.13
C PHE A 624 10.22 33.33 -13.58
N ASP A 625 10.55 34.34 -14.40
CA ASP A 625 10.19 34.34 -15.82
C ASP A 625 10.97 33.28 -16.62
N LYS A 626 12.19 32.92 -16.19
CA LYS A 626 12.96 31.80 -16.76
C LYS A 626 12.41 30.43 -16.35
N ALA A 627 11.97 30.25 -15.09
CA ALA A 627 11.29 29.04 -14.65
C ALA A 627 9.99 28.81 -15.42
N LYS A 628 9.23 29.89 -15.66
CA LYS A 628 8.00 29.88 -16.46
C LYS A 628 8.26 29.57 -17.95
N ALA A 629 9.32 30.11 -18.54
CA ALA A 629 9.73 29.83 -19.93
C ALA A 629 10.30 28.41 -20.10
N TYR A 630 11.02 27.90 -19.09
CA TYR A 630 11.55 26.53 -19.08
C TYR A 630 10.43 25.50 -18.93
N TRP A 631 9.41 25.80 -18.11
CA TRP A 631 8.21 24.96 -17.96
C TRP A 631 7.40 24.85 -19.26
N HIS A 632 7.30 25.93 -20.04
CA HIS A 632 6.69 25.90 -21.36
C HIS A 632 7.49 25.07 -22.38
N ASN A 633 8.83 25.00 -22.26
CA ASN A 633 9.66 24.20 -23.17
C ASN A 633 9.68 22.70 -22.84
N LEU A 634 9.51 22.31 -21.56
CA LEU A 634 9.30 20.91 -21.17
C LEU A 634 7.97 20.38 -21.75
N TRP A 635 6.96 21.25 -21.81
CA TRP A 635 5.65 20.97 -22.40
C TRP A 635 5.69 20.82 -23.93
N ASP A 636 6.50 21.62 -24.65
CA ASP A 636 6.64 21.52 -26.11
C ASP A 636 7.42 20.26 -26.56
N TRP A 637 8.22 19.65 -25.69
CA TRP A 637 8.89 18.37 -25.96
C TRP A 637 7.93 17.18 -25.79
N GLU A 638 6.94 17.25 -24.91
CA GLU A 638 5.92 16.21 -24.73
C GLU A 638 4.79 16.25 -25.78
N ILE A 639 4.67 17.32 -26.57
CA ILE A 639 3.53 17.54 -27.51
C ILE A 639 3.91 17.35 -28.99
N SER A 640 5.15 16.99 -29.33
CA SER A 640 5.50 16.70 -30.73
C SER A 640 5.12 15.28 -31.17
N GLU A 641 3.84 14.89 -31.03
CA GLU A 641 3.15 13.93 -31.90
C GLU A 641 1.65 13.86 -31.57
N SER A 642 0.86 14.85 -32.01
CA SER A 642 -0.48 14.62 -32.57
C SER A 642 -1.12 15.92 -33.06
N THR A 643 -1.55 15.91 -34.31
CA THR A 643 -2.09 17.06 -35.03
C THR A 643 -3.52 17.38 -34.62
N HIS A 644 -3.79 18.68 -34.49
CA HIS A 644 -5.05 19.30 -34.13
C HIS A 644 -6.22 18.99 -35.09
N GLN A 645 -7.41 18.77 -34.53
CA GLN A 645 -8.66 19.30 -35.09
C GLN A 645 -9.55 19.89 -33.98
N LYS A 646 -9.74 21.21 -34.04
CA LYS A 646 -10.65 21.96 -33.14
C LYS A 646 -12.09 21.79 -33.61
N GLY A 647 -12.93 21.18 -32.78
CA GLY A 647 -14.39 21.18 -32.89
C GLY A 647 -15.01 21.84 -31.66
N ASN A 648 -15.61 23.01 -31.84
CA ASN A 648 -16.21 23.81 -30.78
C ASN A 648 -17.62 23.29 -30.46
N THR A 649 -17.83 22.62 -29.32
CA THR A 649 -19.19 22.41 -28.77
C THR A 649 -19.19 22.55 -27.26
N ASN A 650 -19.96 23.53 -26.77
CA ASN A 650 -20.33 23.68 -25.37
C ASN A 650 -21.06 22.42 -24.88
N ARG A 651 -20.41 21.58 -24.08
CA ARG A 651 -21.03 20.52 -23.28
C ARG A 651 -20.64 20.70 -21.82
N LYS A 652 -21.65 20.70 -20.95
CA LYS A 652 -21.51 20.77 -19.49
C LYS A 652 -20.53 19.70 -19.01
N SER A 653 -19.56 20.11 -18.19
CA SER A 653 -18.53 19.26 -17.58
C SER A 653 -19.14 18.35 -16.52
N GLN A 654 -19.29 17.06 -16.81
CA GLN A 654 -19.16 16.00 -15.81
C GLN A 654 -17.68 15.57 -15.93
N THR A 655 -16.72 16.21 -15.26
CA THR A 655 -16.30 16.05 -13.84
C THR A 655 -16.43 14.63 -13.32
N VAL A 656 -15.28 14.08 -12.94
CA VAL A 656 -15.07 12.76 -12.33
C VAL A 656 -16.09 12.56 -11.20
N ASN A 657 -17.02 11.63 -11.36
CA ASN A 657 -18.02 11.37 -10.32
C ASN A 657 -17.43 10.35 -9.33
N LEU A 658 -16.90 10.85 -8.21
CA LEU A 658 -16.43 10.04 -7.07
C LEU A 658 -17.60 9.68 -6.12
N ASP A 659 -18.78 9.41 -6.67
CA ASP A 659 -19.99 9.05 -5.92
C ASP A 659 -20.02 7.54 -5.59
N ALA A 660 -18.91 7.00 -5.11
CA ALA A 660 -18.89 5.61 -4.65
C ALA A 660 -19.45 5.49 -3.23
N ASP A 661 -20.12 4.39 -2.95
CA ASP A 661 -20.64 4.03 -1.64
C ASP A 661 -20.41 2.54 -1.35
N ARG A 662 -20.89 2.08 -0.19
CA ARG A 662 -20.76 0.68 0.23
C ARG A 662 -21.50 -0.29 -0.68
N ASP A 663 -22.61 0.12 -1.28
CA ASP A 663 -23.40 -0.72 -2.16
C ASP A 663 -22.63 -0.96 -3.47
N ASP A 664 -21.81 -0.02 -3.93
CA ASP A 664 -20.95 -0.20 -5.12
C ASP A 664 -20.00 -1.39 -5.01
N ILE A 665 -19.45 -1.64 -3.82
CA ILE A 665 -18.57 -2.80 -3.57
C ILE A 665 -19.36 -4.09 -3.77
N VAL A 666 -20.56 -4.15 -3.18
CA VAL A 666 -21.45 -5.31 -3.31
C VAL A 666 -21.89 -5.49 -4.76
N GLU A 667 -22.26 -4.43 -5.46
CA GLU A 667 -22.64 -4.45 -6.88
C GLU A 667 -21.50 -4.96 -7.77
N MET A 668 -20.26 -4.52 -7.53
CA MET A 668 -19.10 -5.00 -8.28
C MET A 668 -18.81 -6.48 -8.03
N MET A 669 -19.00 -6.98 -6.81
CA MET A 669 -18.80 -8.40 -6.50
C MET A 669 -19.97 -9.28 -6.97
N CYS A 670 -21.17 -8.72 -7.08
CA CYS A 670 -22.35 -9.36 -7.69
C CYS A 670 -22.43 -9.22 -9.22
N GLY A 671 -21.51 -8.45 -9.83
CA GLY A 671 -21.40 -8.26 -11.28
C GLY A 671 -22.43 -7.31 -11.91
N GLU A 672 -22.94 -6.34 -11.15
CA GLU A 672 -24.02 -5.44 -11.56
C GLU A 672 -23.66 -3.96 -11.59
N LYS A 673 -22.48 -3.54 -11.13
CA LYS A 673 -22.12 -2.12 -11.10
C LYS A 673 -22.08 -1.51 -12.50
N GLU A 674 -23.11 -0.78 -12.88
CA GLU A 674 -23.19 -0.16 -14.20
C GLU A 674 -22.31 1.09 -14.29
N VAL A 675 -21.50 1.16 -15.35
CA VAL A 675 -20.66 2.31 -15.68
C VAL A 675 -21.32 3.17 -16.77
N GLY A 676 -22.41 2.66 -17.35
CA GLY A 676 -23.13 3.25 -18.45
C GLY A 676 -22.31 3.28 -19.75
N ARG A 677 -22.73 4.17 -20.66
CA ARG A 677 -22.15 4.26 -22.01
C ARG A 677 -20.68 4.67 -21.97
N CYS A 678 -19.80 3.84 -22.51
CA CYS A 678 -18.38 4.19 -22.71
C CYS A 678 -18.14 4.63 -24.16
N ASP A 679 -16.97 5.17 -24.46
CA ASP A 679 -16.47 5.32 -25.83
C ASP A 679 -14.93 5.23 -25.82
N SER A 680 -14.29 5.47 -26.96
CA SER A 680 -12.84 5.33 -27.10
C SER A 680 -12.01 6.31 -26.24
N ASN A 681 -12.64 7.35 -25.67
CA ASN A 681 -12.00 8.35 -24.83
C ASN A 681 -12.17 8.03 -23.34
N ILE A 682 -12.95 7.02 -22.99
CA ILE A 682 -13.09 6.58 -21.60
C ILE A 682 -11.88 5.74 -21.22
N ARG A 683 -11.36 6.01 -20.03
CA ARG A 683 -10.37 5.21 -19.32
C ARG A 683 -10.87 4.89 -17.92
N PHE A 684 -10.42 3.76 -17.41
CA PHE A 684 -10.61 3.38 -16.02
C PHE A 684 -9.35 3.71 -15.25
N TYR A 685 -9.50 4.24 -14.05
CA TYR A 685 -8.39 4.46 -13.15
C TYR A 685 -8.65 3.75 -11.83
N ILE A 686 -7.69 2.96 -11.36
CA ILE A 686 -7.70 2.38 -10.01
C ILE A 686 -6.35 2.74 -9.41
N SER A 687 -6.38 3.42 -8.27
CA SER A 687 -5.15 3.86 -7.61
C SER A 687 -4.19 4.71 -8.48
N ASP A 688 -4.73 5.61 -9.30
CA ASP A 688 -4.06 6.40 -10.37
C ASP A 688 -3.48 5.65 -11.57
N ASP A 689 -3.38 4.33 -11.51
CA ASP A 689 -3.02 3.55 -12.68
C ASP A 689 -4.16 3.58 -13.68
N GLU A 690 -3.83 3.85 -14.94
CA GLU A 690 -4.76 3.69 -16.03
C GLU A 690 -4.94 2.20 -16.32
N TYR A 691 -6.20 1.77 -16.35
CA TYR A 691 -6.59 0.43 -16.70
C TYR A 691 -7.25 0.42 -18.07
N VAL A 692 -6.80 -0.50 -18.91
CA VAL A 692 -7.35 -0.78 -20.23
C VAL A 692 -7.78 -2.24 -20.34
N PRO A 693 -8.74 -2.58 -21.21
CA PRO A 693 -9.02 -3.98 -21.51
C PRO A 693 -7.74 -4.73 -21.96
N GLU A 694 -7.52 -5.94 -21.44
CA GLU A 694 -6.30 -6.73 -21.66
C GLU A 694 -5.96 -6.94 -23.15
N ASN A 695 -6.99 -7.02 -23.99
CA ASN A 695 -6.87 -7.16 -25.44
C ASN A 695 -6.63 -5.83 -26.19
N ASN A 696 -6.35 -4.73 -25.48
CA ASN A 696 -6.26 -3.36 -26.02
C ASN A 696 -7.48 -2.95 -26.85
N MET A 697 -8.63 -3.58 -26.62
CA MET A 697 -9.84 -3.34 -27.39
C MET A 697 -10.39 -1.99 -27.00
N LYS A 698 -10.61 -1.11 -27.99
CA LYS A 698 -11.27 0.17 -27.75
C LYS A 698 -12.71 -0.09 -27.32
N LEU A 699 -13.09 0.47 -26.18
CA LEU A 699 -14.49 0.52 -25.77
C LEU A 699 -15.26 1.30 -26.83
N ASP A 700 -16.45 0.82 -27.17
CA ASP A 700 -17.34 1.49 -28.11
C ASP A 700 -18.54 2.09 -27.36
N LYS A 701 -19.47 2.66 -28.12
CA LYS A 701 -20.65 3.38 -27.60
C LYS A 701 -21.76 2.46 -27.05
N ARG A 702 -21.39 1.44 -26.27
CA ARG A 702 -22.26 0.51 -25.55
C ARG A 702 -22.22 0.76 -24.04
N ASP A 703 -23.20 0.19 -23.36
CA ASP A 703 -23.25 0.17 -21.90
C ASP A 703 -22.37 -0.95 -21.36
N TYR A 704 -21.58 -0.61 -20.35
CA TYR A 704 -20.68 -1.53 -19.68
C TYR A 704 -20.96 -1.59 -18.18
N SER A 705 -20.54 -2.68 -17.57
CA SER A 705 -20.53 -2.90 -16.12
C SER A 705 -19.14 -3.30 -15.66
N ILE A 706 -18.84 -3.05 -14.38
CA ILE A 706 -17.63 -3.54 -13.72
C ILE A 706 -17.98 -4.73 -12.85
N PHE A 707 -17.09 -5.71 -12.85
CA PHE A 707 -17.17 -6.89 -12.01
C PHE A 707 -15.80 -7.16 -11.36
N PHE A 708 -15.79 -7.47 -10.07
CA PHE A 708 -14.60 -7.92 -9.35
C PHE A 708 -14.69 -9.41 -9.03
N ASP A 709 -13.72 -10.19 -9.51
CA ASP A 709 -13.75 -11.65 -9.44
C ASP A 709 -13.10 -12.24 -8.18
N GLY A 710 -12.59 -11.38 -7.30
CA GLY A 710 -11.77 -11.74 -6.13
C GLY A 710 -10.26 -11.52 -6.35
N ILE A 711 -9.81 -11.29 -7.59
CA ILE A 711 -8.42 -11.05 -7.95
C ILE A 711 -8.28 -9.75 -8.73
N ASP A 712 -9.19 -9.49 -9.67
CA ASP A 712 -9.12 -8.36 -10.57
C ASP A 712 -10.49 -7.85 -11.02
N PHE A 713 -10.47 -6.70 -11.69
CA PHE A 713 -11.62 -6.06 -12.28
C PHE A 713 -11.79 -6.44 -13.75
N TYR A 714 -13.05 -6.58 -14.15
CA TYR A 714 -13.49 -6.89 -15.49
C TYR A 714 -14.46 -5.82 -15.95
N VAL A 715 -14.27 -5.34 -17.17
CA VAL A 715 -15.29 -4.57 -17.88
C VAL A 715 -16.11 -5.50 -18.76
N ARG A 716 -17.43 -5.49 -18.55
CA ARG A 716 -18.35 -6.47 -19.12
C ARG A 716 -19.46 -5.78 -19.89
N ASP A 717 -19.84 -6.37 -21.01
CA ASP A 717 -21.06 -6.08 -21.74
C ASP A 717 -21.90 -7.35 -21.93
N GLU A 718 -23.01 -7.20 -22.66
CA GLU A 718 -23.93 -8.28 -23.01
C GLU A 718 -23.29 -9.47 -23.77
N LYS A 719 -22.12 -9.31 -24.38
CA LYS A 719 -21.50 -10.33 -25.23
C LYS A 719 -20.08 -10.69 -24.84
N SER A 720 -19.44 -9.92 -23.97
CA SER A 720 -18.03 -10.05 -23.64
C SER A 720 -17.73 -9.62 -22.21
N SER A 721 -16.67 -10.21 -21.66
CA SER A 721 -16.05 -9.86 -20.39
C SER A 721 -14.57 -9.70 -20.67
N MET A 722 -14.03 -8.53 -20.34
CA MET A 722 -12.63 -8.20 -20.61
C MET A 722 -11.97 -7.84 -19.29
N LYS A 723 -10.91 -8.58 -18.96
CA LYS A 723 -10.06 -8.25 -17.83
C LYS A 723 -9.45 -6.86 -18.04
N LEU A 724 -9.43 -6.05 -16.99
CA LEU A 724 -8.73 -4.78 -16.99
C LEU A 724 -7.27 -5.02 -16.61
N LYS A 725 -6.32 -4.44 -17.35
CA LYS A 725 -4.90 -4.46 -17.02
C LYS A 725 -4.38 -3.04 -16.86
N THR A 726 -3.42 -2.86 -15.98
CA THR A 726 -2.69 -1.59 -15.88
C THR A 726 -1.92 -1.31 -17.16
N THR A 727 -1.90 -0.05 -17.60
CA THR A 727 -0.95 0.42 -18.60
C THR A 727 0.34 0.81 -17.88
N ALA A 728 1.48 0.25 -18.28
CA ALA A 728 2.79 0.53 -17.67
C ALA A 728 3.23 2.01 -17.75
N GLU A 729 2.46 2.87 -18.43
CA GLU A 729 2.78 4.27 -18.74
C GLU A 729 2.51 5.28 -17.60
N SER A 730 1.84 4.89 -16.51
CA SER A 730 1.60 5.78 -15.35
C SER A 730 2.86 6.12 -14.55
N LEU A 731 3.94 5.36 -14.73
CA LEU A 731 5.28 5.64 -14.19
C LEU A 731 6.00 6.78 -14.93
N LYS A 732 5.30 7.88 -15.27
CA LYS A 732 5.95 9.14 -15.65
C LYS A 732 6.62 9.72 -14.40
N LYS A 733 7.90 9.37 -14.26
CA LYS A 733 8.81 9.44 -13.10
C LYS A 733 9.30 10.85 -12.72
N GLY A 734 8.41 11.86 -12.63
CA GLY A 734 8.76 13.07 -11.90
C GLY A 734 9.10 12.71 -10.44
N LEU A 735 10.24 13.18 -9.91
CA LEU A 735 10.79 12.88 -8.57
C LEU A 735 11.39 11.49 -8.34
N LEU A 736 11.37 10.55 -9.31
CA LEU A 736 11.90 9.20 -9.03
C LEU A 736 13.38 9.25 -8.65
N TYR A 737 14.19 9.97 -9.42
CA TYR A 737 15.63 10.02 -9.24
C TYR A 737 16.00 10.55 -7.85
N GLU A 738 15.39 11.66 -7.44
CA GLU A 738 15.60 12.30 -6.15
C GLU A 738 15.09 11.42 -5.00
N SER A 739 14.01 10.67 -5.23
CA SER A 739 13.43 9.74 -4.25
C SER A 739 14.23 8.46 -4.05
N LEU A 740 15.12 8.13 -5.00
CA LEU A 740 16.07 7.02 -4.89
C LEU A 740 17.32 7.39 -4.07
N PHE A 741 17.46 8.63 -3.59
CA PHE A 741 18.49 8.94 -2.60
C PHE A 741 18.22 8.17 -1.29
N PRO A 742 19.23 7.61 -0.58
CA PRO A 742 20.67 7.66 -0.83
C PRO A 742 21.21 6.39 -1.53
N TYR A 743 20.44 5.73 -2.37
CA TYR A 743 20.90 4.53 -3.07
C TYR A 743 22.00 4.88 -4.09
N PRO A 744 23.04 4.03 -4.25
CA PRO A 744 24.13 4.28 -5.18
C PRO A 744 23.67 4.38 -6.64
N TYR A 745 24.38 5.15 -7.46
CA TYR A 745 24.04 5.40 -8.89
C TYR A 745 23.95 4.11 -9.72
N ARG A 746 24.69 3.06 -9.34
CA ARG A 746 24.65 1.74 -10.01
C ARG A 746 23.28 1.03 -9.95
N ILE A 747 22.36 1.51 -9.13
CA ILE A 747 20.98 0.99 -9.02
C ILE A 747 20.02 1.78 -9.95
N LEU A 748 20.50 2.84 -10.59
CA LEU A 748 19.71 3.61 -11.55
C LEU A 748 19.78 2.96 -12.94
N PRO A 749 18.65 2.90 -13.67
CA PRO A 749 18.64 2.37 -15.03
C PRO A 749 19.62 3.10 -15.94
N GLU A 750 20.34 2.36 -16.80
CA GLU A 750 21.33 2.91 -17.74
C GLU A 750 20.74 3.99 -18.67
N SER A 751 19.41 4.01 -18.85
CA SER A 751 18.69 4.98 -19.67
C SER A 751 18.34 6.30 -18.95
N TYR A 752 18.64 6.43 -17.65
CA TYR A 752 18.44 7.68 -16.92
C TYR A 752 19.71 8.52 -16.95
N ASP A 753 19.77 9.46 -17.88
CA ASP A 753 20.62 10.64 -17.69
C ASP A 753 20.12 11.37 -16.44
N ILE A 754 21.05 11.84 -15.59
CA ILE A 754 20.71 12.82 -14.54
C ILE A 754 19.94 13.91 -15.28
N PRO A 755 18.66 14.17 -14.94
CA PRO A 755 17.87 15.16 -15.65
C PRO A 755 18.71 16.42 -15.76
N ASP A 756 18.67 17.05 -16.93
CA ASP A 756 19.42 18.26 -17.17
C ASP A 756 18.76 19.41 -16.38
N ILE A 757 18.84 19.34 -15.04
CA ILE A 757 18.50 20.39 -14.11
C ILE A 757 19.54 21.46 -14.39
N LYS A 758 19.29 22.30 -15.39
CA LYS A 758 20.12 23.47 -15.62
C LYS A 758 20.05 24.26 -14.32
N LEU A 759 21.17 24.29 -13.60
CA LEU A 759 21.41 25.24 -12.53
C LEU A 759 21.03 26.62 -13.08
N TYR A 760 19.96 27.21 -12.54
CA TYR A 760 19.57 28.58 -12.80
C TYR A 760 19.93 29.43 -11.59
#